data_AF-A0A949KQ76-F1
#
_entry.id   AF-A0A949KQ76-F1
#
_cell.length_a   1.000
_cell.length_b   1.000
_cell.length_c   1.000
_cell.angle_alpha   90.00
_cell.angle_beta   90.00
_cell.angle_gamma   90.00
#
_symmetry.space_group_name_H-M   'P 1'
#
loop_
_entity.id
_entity.type
_entity.pdbx_description
1 polymer ?
#
loop_
_entity_poly.entity_id
_entity_poly.type
_entity_poly.pdbx_seq_one_letter_code
_entity_poly.pdbx_strand_id
1 'polypeptide(L)'
;MSRRTALILMVAALVVALAAPLALRLMPRSPQTHVINFTAQRYGYTPARITVNQGDKVVLKPTSKDVTHGFLLDGYDVDAILKQQGVTYLKYLWTDDQGKAHTDWDKVKLIEFTADKAGKFTYRCTQTCGNLHPFMVGELIVQDNTPYHFAVSLSLWIVFGLLLWTGVGGWRPPSSKRIDLLSRFSWFKRLVKARSFQFWLLLINLVIFYLFILSALWGSPVGNRNIAIIFVWIFWWTALKAVMLPLGGRVWCLMCPLPAPAEWLVRMRLTSVRYLKEPLRRLHHRFLGLNLDWPKRLANGWLQNTLFLVLISFGIILITRPVATAILFLFILAATLVLSLIYRGRTFCRFLCPVGGFLGTYSMAACSELRPVDTEVCKKHRDKCCLVGGEGGWACPWGRYTGGLKRNNYCGLCTECIKSCPKDNVSIFLRPFGSDLRLKGYDEAFNVLIMLMVAFVFSVTMLGPWLWIKQAANVTESRHLVPFLLYVGSVLSLAMIVFPGLLFGASWLGRRWSGIDVSFKETTLRLTYVFIPLGIFAWIAFSLPQVMINYNYVLAVLSDPLGLGWNLLGTAYLPFDPLWPRSIPYIQGVLLLSGLYLGLRRGLAALGPAAPTPAASLKAMLPTALLTLLVVNVFLRLYMA
;
A
#
# COMPACT_ATOMS: atom_id res chain seq x y z
N MET A 1 -6.68 -28.49 -28.07
CA MET A 1 -5.22 -28.29 -27.86
C MET A 1 -4.77 -29.12 -26.66
N SER A 2 -3.65 -29.86 -26.75
CA SER A 2 -3.13 -30.67 -25.64
C SER A 2 -2.33 -29.83 -24.62
N ARG A 3 -2.14 -30.33 -23.38
CA ARG A 3 -1.30 -29.64 -22.38
C ARG A 3 0.17 -29.53 -22.80
N ARG A 4 0.67 -30.51 -23.56
CA ARG A 4 2.05 -30.48 -24.09
C ARG A 4 2.20 -29.36 -25.13
N THR A 5 1.27 -29.27 -26.08
CA THR A 5 1.25 -28.19 -27.08
C THR A 5 1.17 -26.83 -26.40
N ALA A 6 0.33 -26.72 -25.36
CA ALA A 6 0.21 -25.49 -24.59
C ALA A 6 1.52 -25.07 -23.92
N LEU A 7 2.22 -26.01 -23.29
CA LEU A 7 3.53 -25.76 -22.67
C LEU A 7 4.57 -25.32 -23.72
N ILE A 8 4.61 -25.98 -24.88
CA ILE A 8 5.53 -25.63 -25.97
C ILE A 8 5.28 -24.19 -26.43
N LEU A 9 4.02 -23.81 -26.66
CA LEU A 9 3.66 -22.44 -27.06
C LEU A 9 4.03 -21.41 -25.97
N MET A 10 3.85 -21.74 -24.70
CA MET A 10 4.27 -20.86 -23.60
C MET A 10 5.78 -20.66 -23.56
N VAL A 11 6.56 -21.72 -23.75
CA VAL A 11 8.03 -21.65 -23.78
C VAL A 11 8.50 -20.86 -25.00
N ALA A 12 7.94 -21.13 -26.19
CA ALA A 12 8.25 -20.37 -27.41
C ALA A 12 7.91 -18.88 -27.24
N ALA A 13 6.73 -18.56 -26.69
CA ALA A 13 6.36 -17.17 -26.40
C ALA A 13 7.26 -16.52 -25.36
N LEU A 14 7.80 -17.27 -24.39
CA LEU A 14 8.78 -16.74 -23.44
C LEU A 14 10.09 -16.38 -24.13
N VAL A 15 10.58 -17.25 -25.02
CA VAL A 15 11.79 -16.98 -25.82
C VAL A 15 11.61 -15.70 -26.63
N VAL A 16 10.45 -15.53 -27.30
CA VAL A 16 10.14 -14.29 -28.04
C VAL A 16 10.06 -13.08 -27.10
N ALA A 17 9.40 -13.20 -25.95
CA ALA A 17 9.30 -12.13 -24.97
C ALA A 17 10.67 -11.67 -24.43
N LEU A 18 11.64 -12.59 -24.33
CA LEU A 18 13.01 -12.27 -23.92
C LEU A 18 13.90 -11.78 -25.08
N ALA A 19 13.72 -12.30 -26.29
CA ALA A 19 14.55 -11.94 -27.43
C ALA A 19 14.19 -10.58 -28.05
N ALA A 20 12.90 -10.24 -28.13
CA ALA A 20 12.44 -9.02 -28.80
C ALA A 20 13.00 -7.72 -28.18
N PRO A 21 13.05 -7.55 -26.84
CA PRO A 21 13.68 -6.38 -26.23
C PRO A 21 15.20 -6.30 -26.45
N LEU A 22 15.87 -7.44 -26.66
CA LEU A 22 17.31 -7.48 -26.90
C LEU A 22 17.66 -7.03 -28.31
N ALA A 23 16.83 -7.36 -29.30
CA ALA A 23 17.00 -6.92 -30.68
C ALA A 23 16.99 -5.38 -30.82
N LEU A 24 16.26 -4.68 -29.95
CA LEU A 24 16.24 -3.21 -29.91
C LEU A 24 17.60 -2.59 -29.56
N ARG A 25 18.51 -3.31 -28.86
CA ARG A 25 19.85 -2.79 -28.49
C ARG A 25 20.85 -2.73 -29.64
N LEU A 26 20.55 -3.37 -30.77
CA LEU A 26 21.52 -3.58 -31.85
C LEU A 26 21.60 -2.39 -32.83
N MET A 27 20.96 -1.26 -32.53
CA MET A 27 21.04 -0.07 -33.38
C MET A 27 22.31 0.73 -33.04
N PRO A 28 23.26 0.89 -33.98
CA PRO A 28 24.43 1.73 -33.76
C PRO A 28 23.99 3.18 -33.56
N ARG A 29 24.51 3.83 -32.51
CA ARG A 29 24.31 5.26 -32.24
C ARG A 29 25.64 5.95 -32.00
N SER A 30 25.82 7.09 -32.63
CA SER A 30 26.96 7.96 -32.39
C SER A 30 26.68 8.84 -31.16
N PRO A 31 27.60 8.90 -30.17
CA PRO A 31 27.46 9.77 -29.02
C PRO A 31 27.25 11.23 -29.41
N GLN A 32 26.26 11.90 -28.82
CA GLN A 32 26.00 13.32 -28.99
C GLN A 32 26.23 14.07 -27.68
N THR A 33 26.55 15.36 -27.78
CA THR A 33 26.59 16.25 -26.61
C THR A 33 25.32 17.08 -26.54
N HIS A 34 24.61 16.99 -25.41
CA HIS A 34 23.40 17.76 -25.14
C HIS A 34 23.68 18.85 -24.12
N VAL A 35 23.43 20.11 -24.48
CA VAL A 35 23.53 21.26 -23.57
C VAL A 35 22.13 21.68 -23.17
N ILE A 36 21.78 21.55 -21.89
CA ILE A 36 20.41 21.69 -21.40
C ILE A 36 20.34 22.80 -20.35
N ASN A 37 19.47 23.78 -20.57
CA ASN A 37 19.09 24.73 -19.53
C ASN A 37 18.27 24.00 -18.46
N PHE A 38 18.77 23.96 -17.23
CA PHE A 38 18.19 23.19 -16.15
C PHE A 38 17.79 24.10 -15.00
N THR A 39 16.50 24.17 -14.71
CA THR A 39 15.97 25.08 -13.69
C THR A 39 15.23 24.31 -12.61
N ALA A 40 15.61 24.54 -11.36
CA ALA A 40 14.90 24.05 -10.18
C ALA A 40 13.94 25.11 -9.63
N GLN A 41 12.77 24.67 -9.19
CA GLN A 41 11.77 25.49 -8.48
C GLN A 41 10.95 24.61 -7.53
N ARG A 42 10.29 25.16 -6.52
CA ARG A 42 9.34 24.41 -5.69
C ARG A 42 8.19 23.89 -6.58
N TYR A 43 7.95 22.59 -6.74
CA TYR A 43 8.60 21.37 -6.23
C TYR A 43 8.95 20.43 -7.40
N GLY A 44 9.69 20.95 -8.38
CA GLY A 44 10.02 20.23 -9.61
C GLY A 44 11.12 20.91 -10.42
N TYR A 45 11.48 20.27 -11.52
CA TYR A 45 12.56 20.70 -12.40
C TYR A 45 12.03 21.02 -13.80
N THR A 46 12.74 21.87 -14.51
CA THR A 46 12.50 22.19 -15.93
C THR A 46 13.81 22.05 -16.71
N PRO A 47 13.90 21.15 -17.70
CA PRO A 47 12.88 20.18 -18.07
C PRO A 47 12.63 19.15 -16.95
N ALA A 48 11.39 18.67 -16.87
CA ALA A 48 10.99 17.67 -15.87
C ALA A 48 11.47 16.25 -16.25
N ARG A 49 11.74 16.05 -17.54
CA ARG A 49 12.25 14.80 -18.13
C ARG A 49 13.32 15.15 -19.17
N ILE A 50 14.47 14.49 -19.05
CA ILE A 50 15.58 14.54 -20.00
C ILE A 50 15.64 13.17 -20.69
N THR A 51 15.66 13.13 -22.02
CA THR A 51 15.78 11.88 -22.78
C THR A 51 17.01 11.97 -23.66
N VAL A 52 17.92 11.00 -23.51
CA VAL A 52 19.21 10.93 -24.23
C VAL A 52 19.50 9.49 -24.62
N ASN A 53 20.47 9.27 -25.49
CA ASN A 53 20.95 7.93 -25.82
C ASN A 53 22.06 7.50 -24.87
N GLN A 54 22.21 6.18 -24.72
CA GLN A 54 23.35 5.63 -24.01
C GLN A 54 24.65 6.06 -24.69
N GLY A 55 25.57 6.60 -23.90
CA GLY A 55 26.85 7.15 -24.37
C GLY A 55 26.84 8.65 -24.65
N ASP A 56 25.68 9.31 -24.68
CA ASP A 56 25.61 10.76 -24.88
C ASP A 56 26.25 11.53 -23.70
N LYS A 57 26.92 12.65 -24.00
CA LYS A 57 27.42 13.59 -22.99
C LYS A 57 26.33 14.59 -22.65
N VAL A 58 26.00 14.76 -21.37
CA VAL A 58 24.99 15.71 -20.89
C VAL A 58 25.68 16.83 -20.14
N VAL A 59 25.41 18.07 -20.56
CA VAL A 59 25.91 19.30 -19.96
C VAL A 59 24.73 20.13 -19.48
N LEU A 60 24.51 20.17 -18.18
CA LEU A 60 23.45 20.97 -17.57
C LEU A 60 23.96 22.39 -17.26
N LYS A 61 23.13 23.39 -17.57
CA LYS A 61 23.24 24.78 -17.13
C LYS A 61 22.26 25.01 -15.98
N PRO A 62 22.65 24.66 -14.73
CA PRO A 62 21.76 24.72 -13.58
C PRO A 62 21.46 26.17 -13.12
N THR A 63 20.23 26.40 -12.68
CA THR A 63 19.83 27.60 -11.93
C THR A 63 18.66 27.28 -11.01
N SER A 64 18.50 28.05 -9.93
CA SER A 64 17.28 28.03 -9.10
C SER A 64 16.47 29.31 -9.30
N LYS A 65 15.15 29.16 -9.39
CA LYS A 65 14.21 30.29 -9.49
C LYS A 65 13.78 30.88 -8.15
N ASP A 66 13.84 30.12 -7.05
CA ASP A 66 13.21 30.51 -5.78
C ASP A 66 14.10 30.29 -4.55
N VAL A 67 14.43 29.05 -4.20
CA VAL A 67 15.23 28.72 -3.01
C VAL A 67 16.38 27.79 -3.36
N THR A 68 17.27 27.53 -2.41
CA THR A 68 18.29 26.50 -2.61
C THR A 68 17.65 25.14 -2.81
N HIS A 69 18.04 24.45 -3.87
CA HIS A 69 17.64 23.07 -4.17
C HIS A 69 18.85 22.16 -4.25
N GLY A 70 18.62 20.86 -4.18
CA GLY A 70 19.61 19.85 -4.52
C GLY A 70 19.34 19.24 -5.89
N PHE A 71 20.35 18.56 -6.42
CA PHE A 71 20.29 17.72 -7.60
C PHE A 71 21.19 16.51 -7.36
N LEU A 72 20.59 15.40 -6.92
CA LEU A 72 21.24 14.10 -6.88
C LEU A 72 20.68 13.26 -8.02
N LEU A 73 21.52 12.76 -8.91
CA LEU A 73 21.12 11.87 -9.99
C LEU A 73 21.30 10.40 -9.58
N ASP A 74 20.19 9.70 -9.36
CA ASP A 74 20.19 8.30 -8.93
C ASP A 74 21.06 7.44 -9.88
N GLY A 75 22.03 6.71 -9.32
CA GLY A 75 22.89 5.79 -10.08
C GLY A 75 24.09 6.45 -10.80
N TYR A 76 24.27 7.75 -10.65
CA TYR A 76 25.43 8.52 -11.11
C TYR A 76 26.11 9.20 -9.92
N ASP A 77 27.41 9.46 -10.02
CA ASP A 77 28.15 10.21 -8.99
C ASP A 77 28.01 11.72 -9.22
N VAL A 78 26.76 12.19 -9.21
CA VAL A 78 26.42 13.60 -9.46
C VAL A 78 25.46 14.06 -8.38
N ASP A 79 25.99 14.85 -7.44
CA ASP A 79 25.25 15.51 -6.37
C ASP A 79 25.63 17.00 -6.35
N ALA A 80 24.65 17.88 -6.52
CA ALA A 80 24.87 19.31 -6.62
C ALA A 80 23.87 20.11 -5.77
N ILE A 81 24.32 21.26 -5.26
CA ILE A 81 23.49 22.27 -4.62
C ILE A 81 23.28 23.41 -5.63
N LEU A 82 22.02 23.66 -5.95
CA LEU A 82 21.59 24.68 -6.90
C LEU A 82 21.08 25.90 -6.13
N LYS A 83 21.78 27.03 -6.24
CA LYS A 83 21.36 28.31 -5.67
C LYS A 83 20.84 29.25 -6.76
N GLN A 84 20.24 30.36 -6.33
CA GLN A 84 19.80 31.42 -7.23
C GLN A 84 21.00 32.05 -7.95
N GLN A 85 20.72 32.81 -9.02
CA GLN A 85 21.74 33.51 -9.83
C GLN A 85 22.77 32.56 -10.49
N GLY A 86 22.40 31.29 -10.72
CA GLY A 86 23.26 30.30 -11.39
C GLY A 86 24.46 29.82 -10.55
N VAL A 87 24.50 30.12 -9.25
CA VAL A 87 25.54 29.61 -8.35
C VAL A 87 25.28 28.13 -8.07
N THR A 88 26.21 27.26 -8.46
CA THR A 88 26.11 25.82 -8.25
C THR A 88 27.34 25.29 -7.55
N TYR A 89 27.12 24.36 -6.61
CA TYR A 89 28.18 23.61 -5.94
C TYR A 89 28.05 22.15 -6.30
N LEU A 90 29.07 21.54 -6.88
CA LEU A 90 29.12 20.12 -7.21
C LEU A 90 29.93 19.39 -6.14
N LYS A 91 29.37 18.32 -5.60
CA LYS A 91 30.05 17.46 -4.64
C LYS A 91 31.13 16.66 -5.34
N TYR A 92 32.31 16.58 -4.75
CA TYR A 92 33.37 15.69 -5.19
C TYR A 92 33.97 14.93 -4.01
N LEU A 93 34.56 13.78 -4.34
CA LEU A 93 35.28 12.92 -3.41
C LEU A 93 36.78 13.13 -3.61
N TRP A 94 37.49 13.30 -2.51
CA TRP A 94 38.95 13.32 -2.51
C TRP A 94 39.47 12.40 -1.41
N THR A 95 40.72 11.99 -1.52
CA THR A 95 41.36 11.11 -0.52
C THR A 95 42.51 11.87 0.08
N ASP A 96 42.60 11.89 1.42
CA ASP A 96 43.73 12.49 2.10
C ASP A 96 44.98 11.63 2.01
N ASP A 97 46.10 12.19 2.48
CA ASP A 97 47.40 11.50 2.49
C ASP A 97 47.40 10.21 3.32
N GLN A 98 46.39 10.01 4.17
CA GLN A 98 46.20 8.80 4.99
C GLN A 98 45.27 7.77 4.33
N GLY A 99 44.85 7.99 3.08
CA GLY A 99 43.95 7.09 2.36
C GLY A 99 42.48 7.20 2.79
N LYS A 100 42.12 8.21 3.60
CA LYS A 100 40.74 8.42 4.05
C LYS A 100 40.00 9.28 3.04
N ALA A 101 38.85 8.78 2.58
CA ALA A 101 37.98 9.53 1.68
C ALA A 101 37.22 10.63 2.42
N HIS A 102 37.22 11.83 1.83
CA HIS A 102 36.51 13.01 2.27
C HIS A 102 35.60 13.52 1.14
N THR A 103 34.59 14.30 1.49
CA THR A 103 33.70 14.94 0.52
C THR A 103 33.74 16.45 0.71
N ASP A 104 33.86 17.18 -0.39
CA ASP A 104 33.79 18.65 -0.40
C ASP A 104 32.98 19.16 -1.61
N TRP A 105 32.84 20.48 -1.75
CA TRP A 105 31.97 21.14 -2.70
C TRP A 105 32.71 22.17 -3.56
N ASP A 106 32.73 21.95 -4.87
CA ASP A 106 33.35 22.88 -5.83
C ASP A 106 32.31 23.77 -6.49
N LYS A 107 32.61 25.07 -6.60
CA LYS A 107 31.76 26.02 -7.31
C LYS A 107 31.91 25.83 -8.83
N VAL A 108 30.87 25.33 -9.47
CA VAL A 108 30.84 25.06 -10.92
C VAL A 108 29.81 25.91 -11.65
N LYS A 109 30.03 26.16 -12.95
CA LYS A 109 29.03 26.80 -13.83
C LYS A 109 28.15 25.77 -14.56
N LEU A 110 28.67 24.57 -14.79
CA LEU A 110 28.04 23.49 -15.56
C LEU A 110 28.16 22.19 -14.77
N ILE A 111 27.18 21.31 -14.94
CA ILE A 111 27.25 19.92 -14.45
C ILE A 111 27.38 19.03 -15.68
N GLU A 112 28.46 18.24 -15.76
CA GLU A 112 28.76 17.38 -16.90
C GLU A 112 28.80 15.91 -16.48
N PHE A 113 28.14 15.05 -17.25
CA PHE A 113 28.24 13.60 -17.08
C PHE A 113 27.94 12.87 -18.39
N THR A 114 28.41 11.63 -18.51
CA THR A 114 28.10 10.75 -19.65
C THR A 114 26.98 9.80 -19.28
N ALA A 115 25.95 9.70 -20.13
CA ALA A 115 24.81 8.81 -19.93
C ALA A 115 25.17 7.35 -20.28
N ASP A 116 26.06 6.74 -19.51
CA ASP A 116 26.68 5.43 -19.80
C ASP A 116 25.78 4.22 -19.51
N LYS A 117 24.70 4.39 -18.74
CA LYS A 117 23.81 3.32 -18.28
C LYS A 117 22.42 3.48 -18.90
N ALA A 118 21.93 2.46 -19.61
CA ALA A 118 20.57 2.47 -20.15
C ALA A 118 19.50 2.27 -19.06
N GLY A 119 18.35 2.93 -19.23
CA GLY A 119 17.19 2.81 -18.34
C GLY A 119 16.63 4.16 -17.87
N LYS A 120 15.73 4.09 -16.90
CA LYS A 120 15.17 5.26 -16.22
C LYS A 120 15.90 5.52 -14.91
N PHE A 121 16.31 6.77 -14.73
CA PHE A 121 16.93 7.30 -13.52
C PHE A 121 16.12 8.48 -13.02
N THR A 122 16.12 8.70 -11.72
CA THR A 122 15.43 9.82 -11.10
C THR A 122 16.47 10.79 -10.57
N TYR A 123 16.30 12.09 -10.81
CA TYR A 123 17.06 13.09 -10.07
C TYR A 123 16.19 13.76 -9.01
N ARG A 124 16.78 14.01 -7.85
CA ARG A 124 16.08 14.37 -6.61
C ARG A 124 16.67 15.61 -5.96
N CYS A 125 15.83 16.29 -5.19
CA CYS A 125 16.27 17.39 -4.36
C CYS A 125 16.86 16.84 -3.05
N THR A 126 18.12 17.13 -2.76
CA THR A 126 18.81 16.77 -1.50
C THR A 126 18.74 17.87 -0.45
N GLN A 127 18.30 19.08 -0.84
CA GLN A 127 18.17 20.23 0.05
C GLN A 127 16.71 20.45 0.42
N THR A 128 16.41 20.52 1.72
CA THR A 128 15.05 20.78 2.20
C THR A 128 14.51 22.09 1.62
N CYS A 129 13.63 21.98 0.62
CA CYS A 129 13.14 23.13 -0.14
C CYS A 129 11.69 23.51 0.19
N GLY A 130 10.99 22.78 1.06
CA GLY A 130 9.62 23.06 1.51
C GLY A 130 8.83 21.79 1.83
N ASN A 131 7.50 21.90 1.94
CA ASN A 131 6.62 20.80 2.40
C ASN A 131 6.65 19.56 1.48
N LEU A 132 6.72 19.78 0.16
CA LEU A 132 6.72 18.73 -0.85
C LEU A 132 8.15 18.28 -1.25
N HIS A 133 9.18 18.66 -0.50
CA HIS A 133 10.58 18.34 -0.80
C HIS A 133 10.84 16.85 -1.12
N PRO A 134 10.32 15.86 -0.35
CA PRO A 134 10.55 14.44 -0.65
C PRO A 134 10.01 13.98 -2.02
N PHE A 135 9.10 14.76 -2.61
CA PHE A 135 8.46 14.47 -3.89
C PHE A 135 8.98 15.37 -5.02
N MET A 136 10.01 16.18 -4.77
CA MET A 136 10.67 16.96 -5.81
C MET A 136 11.61 16.07 -6.62
N VAL A 137 11.09 15.58 -7.75
CA VAL A 137 11.77 14.63 -8.63
C VAL A 137 11.65 15.05 -10.08
N GLY A 138 12.66 14.69 -10.87
CA GLY A 138 12.58 14.65 -12.33
C GLY A 138 13.27 13.38 -12.86
N GLU A 139 13.23 13.19 -14.18
CA GLU A 139 13.57 11.90 -14.79
C GLU A 139 14.64 12.05 -15.87
N LEU A 140 15.65 11.19 -15.83
CA LEU A 140 16.58 10.96 -16.92
C LEU A 140 16.24 9.61 -17.57
N ILE A 141 15.89 9.62 -18.84
CA ILE A 141 15.62 8.42 -19.65
C ILE A 141 16.79 8.22 -20.61
N VAL A 142 17.57 7.17 -20.39
CA VAL A 142 18.68 6.79 -21.25
C VAL A 142 18.23 5.62 -22.13
N GLN A 143 18.09 5.89 -23.43
CA GLN A 143 17.69 4.92 -24.45
C GLN A 143 18.86 3.96 -24.76
N ASP A 144 18.64 2.68 -25.08
CA ASP A 144 17.36 1.98 -25.20
C ASP A 144 16.94 1.35 -23.89
N ASN A 145 15.79 1.77 -23.36
CA ASN A 145 15.27 1.39 -22.04
C ASN A 145 14.76 -0.07 -22.00
N THR A 146 15.68 -0.98 -22.22
CA THR A 146 15.44 -2.42 -22.28
C THR A 146 14.78 -3.01 -21.03
N PRO A 147 15.08 -2.57 -19.79
CA PRO A 147 14.35 -3.06 -18.62
C PRO A 147 12.83 -2.86 -18.73
N TYR A 148 12.39 -1.70 -19.22
CA TYR A 148 10.97 -1.42 -19.43
C TYR A 148 10.36 -2.37 -20.48
N HIS A 149 11.01 -2.53 -21.64
CA HIS A 149 10.54 -3.42 -22.69
C HIS A 149 10.51 -4.90 -22.27
N PHE A 150 11.45 -5.34 -21.43
CA PHE A 150 11.41 -6.66 -20.79
C PHE A 150 10.20 -6.80 -19.88
N ALA A 151 9.90 -5.81 -19.04
CA ALA A 151 8.74 -5.88 -18.15
C ALA A 151 7.42 -5.92 -18.93
N VAL A 152 7.29 -5.13 -19.99
CA VAL A 152 6.11 -5.11 -20.87
C VAL A 152 5.92 -6.47 -21.56
N SER A 153 6.95 -6.99 -22.20
CA SER A 153 6.90 -8.30 -22.89
C SER A 153 6.61 -9.46 -21.93
N LEU A 154 7.21 -9.46 -20.73
CA LEU A 154 6.90 -10.43 -19.68
C LEU A 154 5.45 -10.32 -19.19
N SER A 155 4.89 -9.11 -19.10
CA SER A 155 3.48 -8.92 -18.71
C SER A 155 2.52 -9.55 -19.74
N LEU A 156 2.81 -9.39 -21.04
CA LEU A 156 2.08 -10.02 -22.13
C LEU A 156 2.19 -11.54 -22.06
N TRP A 157 3.41 -12.04 -21.83
CA TRP A 157 3.65 -13.47 -21.68
C TRP A 157 2.92 -14.09 -20.49
N ILE A 158 2.88 -13.42 -19.33
CA ILE A 158 2.14 -13.91 -18.15
C ILE A 158 0.65 -14.05 -18.46
N VAL A 159 0.04 -13.05 -19.09
CA VAL A 159 -1.38 -13.06 -19.45
C VAL A 159 -1.65 -14.17 -20.46
N PHE A 160 -0.87 -14.20 -21.54
CA PHE A 160 -0.98 -15.22 -22.58
C PHE A 160 -0.84 -16.63 -21.99
N GLY A 161 0.21 -16.88 -21.21
CA GLY A 161 0.47 -18.18 -20.61
C GLY A 161 -0.61 -18.63 -19.64
N LEU A 162 -1.13 -17.73 -18.78
CA LEU A 162 -2.23 -18.07 -17.87
C LEU A 162 -3.53 -18.38 -18.59
N LEU A 163 -3.91 -17.57 -19.59
CA LEU A 163 -5.12 -17.79 -20.38
C LEU A 163 -5.02 -19.05 -21.23
N LEU A 164 -3.85 -19.30 -21.82
CA LEU A 164 -3.61 -20.49 -22.61
C LEU A 164 -3.63 -21.76 -21.73
N TRP A 165 -3.02 -21.70 -20.55
CA TRP A 165 -3.03 -22.81 -19.59
C TRP A 165 -4.44 -23.12 -19.08
N THR A 166 -5.25 -22.09 -18.77
CA THR A 166 -6.63 -22.29 -18.30
C THR A 166 -7.54 -22.83 -19.40
N GLY A 167 -7.32 -22.42 -20.66
CA GLY A 167 -8.05 -22.91 -21.82
C GLY A 167 -7.88 -24.42 -22.07
N VAL A 168 -6.79 -25.03 -21.57
CA VAL A 168 -6.50 -26.47 -21.73
C VAL A 168 -6.66 -27.26 -20.42
N GLY A 169 -6.31 -26.65 -19.29
CA GLY A 169 -6.28 -27.33 -17.99
C GLY A 169 -7.49 -27.09 -17.10
N GLY A 170 -8.35 -26.13 -17.44
CA GLY A 170 -9.37 -25.60 -16.54
C GLY A 170 -8.77 -24.80 -15.39
N TRP A 171 -9.62 -24.35 -14.48
CA TRP A 171 -9.19 -23.70 -13.24
C TRP A 171 -8.89 -24.75 -12.15
N ARG A 172 -8.08 -24.39 -11.16
CA ARG A 172 -7.81 -25.24 -9.99
C ARG A 172 -8.16 -24.49 -8.71
N PRO A 173 -8.85 -25.13 -7.75
CA PRO A 173 -9.10 -24.52 -6.46
C PRO A 173 -7.78 -24.30 -5.70
N PRO A 174 -7.71 -23.26 -4.85
CA PRO A 174 -6.60 -23.09 -3.92
C PRO A 174 -6.40 -24.32 -3.04
N SER A 175 -5.16 -24.57 -2.63
CA SER A 175 -4.88 -25.54 -1.57
C SER A 175 -5.63 -25.16 -0.29
N SER A 176 -6.27 -26.15 0.34
CA SER A 176 -6.95 -26.01 1.63
C SER A 176 -6.03 -26.31 2.82
N LYS A 177 -4.75 -26.61 2.58
CA LYS A 177 -3.79 -26.94 3.64
C LYS A 177 -3.66 -25.77 4.61
N ARG A 178 -3.90 -26.05 5.88
CA ARG A 178 -3.76 -25.10 6.99
C ARG A 178 -2.74 -25.64 7.99
N ILE A 179 -1.96 -24.76 8.59
CA ILE A 179 -1.07 -25.09 9.69
C ILE A 179 -1.57 -24.34 10.92
N ASP A 180 -1.96 -25.08 11.96
CA ASP A 180 -2.36 -24.52 13.24
C ASP A 180 -1.13 -24.02 14.01
N LEU A 181 -1.04 -22.70 14.22
CA LEU A 181 0.10 -22.09 14.90
C LEU A 181 0.04 -22.26 16.42
N LEU A 182 -1.15 -22.28 17.02
CA LEU A 182 -1.28 -22.37 18.47
C LEU A 182 -1.06 -23.79 18.98
N SER A 183 -1.39 -24.80 18.18
CA SER A 183 -1.06 -26.19 18.51
C SER A 183 0.43 -26.47 18.31
N ARG A 184 1.04 -25.91 17.26
CA ARG A 184 2.46 -26.11 16.94
C ARG A 184 3.41 -25.36 17.89
N PHE A 185 3.04 -24.17 18.34
CA PHE A 185 3.87 -23.32 19.20
C PHE A 185 3.16 -23.01 20.53
N SER A 186 3.41 -23.84 21.55
CA SER A 186 2.77 -23.73 22.87
C SER A 186 3.07 -22.42 23.60
N TRP A 187 4.27 -21.86 23.43
CA TRP A 187 4.64 -20.53 23.97
C TRP A 187 3.78 -19.42 23.35
N PHE A 188 3.49 -19.51 22.06
CA PHE A 188 2.68 -18.52 21.35
C PHE A 188 1.21 -18.61 21.78
N LYS A 189 0.70 -19.83 22.00
CA LYS A 189 -0.63 -20.05 22.59
C LYS A 189 -0.74 -19.44 24.00
N ARG A 190 0.27 -19.64 24.86
CA ARG A 190 0.32 -19.04 26.20
C ARG A 190 0.32 -17.50 26.11
N LEU A 191 1.12 -16.93 25.22
CA LEU A 191 1.18 -15.48 24.99
C LEU A 191 -0.18 -14.91 24.57
N VAL A 192 -0.82 -15.47 23.53
CA VAL A 192 -2.10 -14.95 23.01
C VAL A 192 -3.25 -15.15 24.00
N LYS A 193 -3.22 -16.21 24.81
CA LYS A 193 -4.20 -16.43 25.89
C LYS A 193 -4.00 -15.50 27.08
N ALA A 194 -2.80 -14.98 27.30
CA ALA A 194 -2.53 -14.07 28.40
C ALA A 194 -3.45 -12.83 28.33
N ARG A 195 -4.01 -12.44 29.48
CA ARG A 195 -4.91 -11.29 29.56
C ARG A 195 -4.21 -9.99 29.23
N SER A 196 -2.99 -9.85 29.73
CA SER A 196 -2.14 -8.67 29.54
C SER A 196 -1.63 -8.50 28.11
N PHE A 197 -1.70 -9.53 27.25
CA PHE A 197 -1.17 -9.50 25.88
C PHE A 197 -1.71 -8.33 25.05
N GLN A 198 -3.03 -8.20 24.95
CA GLN A 198 -3.64 -7.09 24.19
C GLN A 198 -3.40 -5.75 24.86
N PHE A 199 -3.46 -5.71 26.19
CA PHE A 199 -3.25 -4.47 26.93
C PHE A 199 -1.85 -3.89 26.67
N TRP A 200 -0.80 -4.71 26.80
CA TRP A 200 0.57 -4.26 26.54
C TRP A 200 0.78 -3.86 25.08
N LEU A 201 0.26 -4.64 24.13
CA LEU A 201 0.34 -4.26 22.70
C LEU A 201 -0.33 -2.91 22.43
N LEU A 202 -1.52 -2.67 22.99
CA LEU A 202 -2.24 -1.41 22.81
C LEU A 202 -1.58 -0.26 23.56
N LEU A 203 -1.10 -0.49 24.78
CA LEU A 203 -0.47 0.55 25.61
C LEU A 203 0.84 1.05 25.00
N ILE A 204 1.73 0.15 24.59
CA ILE A 204 3.00 0.52 23.93
C ILE A 204 2.70 1.33 22.67
N ASN A 205 1.79 0.85 21.81
CA ASN A 205 1.41 1.58 20.61
C ASN A 205 0.71 2.92 20.92
N LEU A 206 -0.06 3.01 22.01
CA LEU A 206 -0.73 4.25 22.41
C LEU A 206 0.28 5.30 22.88
N VAL A 207 1.29 4.90 23.66
CA VAL A 207 2.39 5.79 24.07
C VAL A 207 3.14 6.31 22.86
N ILE A 208 3.54 5.42 21.94
CA ILE A 208 4.21 5.81 20.68
C ILE A 208 3.31 6.75 19.85
N PHE A 209 2.01 6.45 19.75
CA PHE A 209 1.07 7.26 19.01
C PHE A 209 0.88 8.65 19.63
N TYR A 210 0.87 8.75 20.96
CA TYR A 210 0.84 10.04 21.66
C TYR A 210 2.10 10.85 21.38
N LEU A 211 3.28 10.22 21.37
CA LEU A 211 4.54 10.87 20.95
C LEU A 211 4.46 11.42 19.52
N PHE A 212 3.80 10.72 18.59
CA PHE A 212 3.57 11.25 17.24
C PHE A 212 2.69 12.50 17.24
N ILE A 213 1.63 12.54 18.05
CA ILE A 213 0.78 13.74 18.17
C ILE A 213 1.60 14.90 18.76
N LEU A 214 2.36 14.65 19.82
CA LEU A 214 3.22 15.68 20.44
C LEU A 214 4.25 16.21 19.45
N SER A 215 5.00 15.33 18.79
CA SER A 215 5.99 15.71 17.78
C SER A 215 5.36 16.45 16.59
N ALA A 216 4.15 16.08 16.20
CA ALA A 216 3.46 16.73 15.09
C ALA A 216 2.93 18.14 15.42
N LEU A 217 2.66 18.44 16.70
CA LEU A 217 2.19 19.75 17.15
C LEU A 217 3.34 20.68 17.57
N TRP A 218 4.35 20.16 18.26
CA TRP A 218 5.44 20.94 18.86
C TRP A 218 6.83 20.67 18.29
N GLY A 219 7.01 19.57 17.55
CA GLY A 219 8.29 19.23 16.93
C GLY A 219 8.55 19.98 15.63
N SER A 220 9.51 19.50 14.85
CA SER A 220 9.88 20.14 13.58
C SER A 220 8.68 20.31 12.64
N PRO A 221 8.42 21.52 12.12
CA PRO A 221 7.32 21.75 11.17
C PRO A 221 7.62 21.15 9.78
N VAL A 222 8.87 20.72 9.54
CA VAL A 222 9.32 20.17 8.27
C VAL A 222 9.08 18.67 8.24
N GLY A 223 8.27 18.20 7.27
CA GLY A 223 7.85 16.79 7.20
C GLY A 223 9.01 15.77 7.16
N ASN A 224 10.11 16.06 6.47
CA ASN A 224 11.26 15.13 6.39
C ASN A 224 12.10 15.06 7.68
N ARG A 225 11.83 15.92 8.66
CA ARG A 225 12.48 15.95 9.98
C ARG A 225 11.51 15.65 11.12
N ASN A 226 10.26 15.33 10.82
CA ASN A 226 9.23 15.06 11.82
C ASN A 226 8.96 13.55 11.90
N ILE A 227 9.13 12.95 13.08
CA ILE A 227 8.92 11.51 13.27
C ILE A 227 7.49 11.08 12.94
N ALA A 228 6.48 11.91 13.20
CA ALA A 228 5.09 11.54 12.91
C ALA A 228 4.90 11.37 11.40
N ILE A 229 5.54 12.19 10.58
CA ILE A 229 5.42 12.10 9.13
C ILE A 229 6.22 10.92 8.58
N ILE A 230 7.51 10.85 8.91
CA ILE A 230 8.40 9.79 8.42
C ILE A 230 7.95 8.42 8.94
N PHE A 231 7.69 8.29 10.23
CA PHE A 231 7.38 6.98 10.81
C PHE A 231 5.98 6.50 10.44
N VAL A 232 4.95 7.36 10.45
CA VAL A 232 3.60 6.94 10.08
C VAL A 232 3.52 6.73 8.56
N TRP A 233 3.79 7.75 7.76
CA TRP A 233 3.42 7.74 6.35
C TRP A 233 4.45 7.06 5.44
N ILE A 234 5.69 6.90 5.90
CA ILE A 234 6.74 6.18 5.15
C ILE A 234 6.97 4.79 5.75
N PHE A 235 7.45 4.70 6.98
CA PHE A 235 7.85 3.42 7.57
C PHE A 235 6.66 2.50 7.89
N TRP A 236 5.74 2.94 8.75
CA TRP A 236 4.58 2.16 9.17
C TRP A 236 3.67 1.83 8.00
N TRP A 237 3.40 2.78 7.09
CA TRP A 237 2.59 2.53 5.91
C TRP A 237 3.19 1.43 5.02
N THR A 238 4.51 1.46 4.81
CA THR A 238 5.21 0.42 4.05
C THR A 238 5.17 -0.93 4.77
N ALA A 239 5.48 -0.95 6.07
CA ALA A 239 5.40 -2.17 6.89
C ALA A 239 3.99 -2.77 6.88
N LEU A 240 2.96 -1.93 6.96
CA LEU A 240 1.56 -2.34 6.91
C LEU A 240 1.24 -3.06 5.59
N LYS A 241 1.63 -2.48 4.44
CA LYS A 241 1.29 -3.00 3.11
C LYS A 241 2.17 -4.15 2.66
N ALA A 242 3.46 -4.11 2.95
CA ALA A 242 4.44 -5.09 2.48
C ALA A 242 4.50 -6.34 3.38
N VAL A 243 4.27 -6.18 4.69
CA VAL A 243 4.50 -7.26 5.65
C VAL A 243 3.22 -7.61 6.43
N MET A 244 2.67 -6.65 7.18
CA MET A 244 1.59 -6.94 8.13
C MET A 244 0.31 -7.42 7.44
N LEU A 245 -0.03 -6.87 6.29
CA LEU A 245 -1.26 -7.22 5.57
C LEU A 245 -1.13 -8.54 4.79
N PRO A 246 -0.10 -8.79 3.95
CA PRO A 246 0.03 -10.05 3.23
C PRO A 246 0.25 -11.24 4.16
N LEU A 247 0.99 -11.07 5.26
CA LEU A 247 1.32 -12.16 6.18
C LEU A 247 0.35 -12.23 7.37
N GLY A 248 0.04 -11.10 8.00
CA GLY A 248 -0.74 -11.00 9.24
C GLY A 248 -2.21 -10.62 9.07
N GLY A 249 -2.67 -10.36 7.84
CA GLY A 249 -4.06 -9.96 7.55
C GLY A 249 -4.46 -8.67 8.25
N ARG A 250 -5.21 -8.78 9.35
CA ARG A 250 -5.68 -7.63 10.14
C ARG A 250 -4.96 -7.49 11.47
N VAL A 251 -3.71 -7.95 11.56
CA VAL A 251 -2.87 -7.85 12.77
C VAL A 251 -2.68 -6.40 13.24
N TRP A 252 -2.69 -5.41 12.34
CA TRP A 252 -2.69 -4.01 12.77
C TRP A 252 -3.95 -3.66 13.59
N CYS A 253 -5.12 -4.20 13.25
CA CYS A 253 -6.36 -3.95 14.01
C CYS A 253 -6.32 -4.53 15.44
N LEU A 254 -5.44 -5.50 15.73
CA LEU A 254 -5.20 -6.03 17.07
C LEU A 254 -4.44 -5.01 17.94
N MET A 255 -3.42 -4.36 17.37
CA MET A 255 -2.51 -3.46 18.09
C MET A 255 -2.77 -1.96 17.83
N CYS A 256 -3.78 -1.62 17.02
CA CYS A 256 -4.13 -0.25 16.70
C CYS A 256 -4.45 0.55 17.98
N PRO A 257 -3.78 1.69 18.24
CA PRO A 257 -3.92 2.42 19.49
C PRO A 257 -5.22 3.22 19.58
N LEU A 258 -5.82 3.58 18.44
CA LEU A 258 -7.02 4.43 18.35
C LEU A 258 -8.21 3.96 19.20
N PRO A 259 -8.61 2.68 19.20
CA PRO A 259 -9.69 2.20 20.06
C PRO A 259 -9.33 2.11 21.54
N ALA A 260 -8.05 2.15 21.94
CA ALA A 260 -7.65 1.79 23.29
C ALA A 260 -8.25 2.72 24.38
N PRO A 261 -8.17 4.06 24.28
CA PRO A 261 -8.74 4.95 25.29
C PRO A 261 -10.24 4.75 25.46
N ALA A 262 -10.96 4.65 24.33
CA ALA A 262 -12.40 4.43 24.30
C ALA A 262 -12.78 3.07 24.89
N GLU A 263 -12.04 2.01 24.55
CA GLU A 263 -12.29 0.65 25.01
C GLU A 263 -12.04 0.49 26.50
N TRP A 264 -10.97 1.09 27.03
CA TRP A 264 -10.66 1.08 28.46
C TRP A 264 -11.68 1.87 29.28
N LEU A 265 -12.08 3.05 28.80
CA LEU A 265 -13.12 3.85 29.44
C LEU A 265 -14.46 3.09 29.47
N VAL A 266 -14.89 2.56 28.32
CA VAL A 266 -16.18 1.87 28.21
C VAL A 266 -16.19 0.56 29.01
N ARG A 267 -15.06 -0.13 29.13
CA ARG A 267 -14.93 -1.33 29.99
C ARG A 267 -14.79 -1.02 31.48
N MET A 268 -14.37 0.20 31.84
CA MET A 268 -13.98 0.58 33.20
C MET A 268 -12.91 -0.35 33.80
N ARG A 269 -12.15 -1.04 32.95
CA ARG A 269 -11.12 -2.03 33.30
C ARG A 269 -10.07 -2.08 32.18
N LEU A 270 -8.82 -2.27 32.58
CA LEU A 270 -7.69 -2.38 31.64
C LEU A 270 -7.48 -3.82 31.16
N THR A 271 -7.36 -4.77 32.10
CA THR A 271 -7.00 -6.18 31.80
C THR A 271 -8.00 -7.22 32.31
N SER A 272 -8.68 -6.95 33.43
CA SER A 272 -9.65 -7.88 34.00
C SER A 272 -10.99 -7.85 33.27
N VAL A 273 -11.74 -8.95 33.36
CA VAL A 273 -13.07 -9.10 32.74
C VAL A 273 -14.14 -9.10 33.82
N ARG A 274 -15.17 -8.28 33.62
CA ARG A 274 -16.36 -8.28 34.47
C ARG A 274 -17.42 -9.16 33.83
N TYR A 275 -17.48 -10.41 34.25
CA TYR A 275 -18.50 -11.35 33.80
C TYR A 275 -19.81 -11.16 34.58
N LEU A 276 -20.93 -11.22 33.86
CA LEU A 276 -22.29 -11.23 34.41
C LEU A 276 -22.90 -12.59 34.10
N LYS A 277 -23.45 -13.27 35.12
CA LYS A 277 -24.17 -14.53 34.91
C LYS A 277 -25.39 -14.33 34.02
N GLU A 278 -26.17 -13.29 34.29
CA GLU A 278 -27.30 -12.90 33.45
C GLU A 278 -26.87 -11.90 32.36
N PRO A 279 -27.20 -12.18 31.08
CA PRO A 279 -26.76 -11.33 29.98
C PRO A 279 -27.55 -10.02 29.94
N LEU A 280 -26.86 -8.89 29.97
CA LEU A 280 -27.44 -7.57 29.72
C LEU A 280 -27.38 -7.27 28.22
N ARG A 281 -28.54 -7.07 27.58
CA ARG A 281 -28.64 -6.80 26.12
C ARG A 281 -27.86 -7.82 25.26
N ARG A 282 -27.96 -9.10 25.62
CA ARG A 282 -27.32 -10.27 24.96
C ARG A 282 -25.80 -10.38 25.16
N LEU A 283 -25.23 -9.64 26.10
CA LEU A 283 -23.80 -9.69 26.44
C LEU A 283 -23.63 -10.02 27.92
N HIS A 284 -22.67 -10.87 28.26
CA HIS A 284 -22.33 -11.21 29.65
C HIS A 284 -21.42 -10.15 30.31
N HIS A 285 -21.53 -8.90 29.87
CA HIS A 285 -20.65 -7.81 30.26
C HIS A 285 -21.41 -6.49 30.34
N ARG A 286 -21.05 -5.65 31.31
CA ARG A 286 -21.52 -4.27 31.41
C ARG A 286 -20.47 -3.32 30.82
N PHE A 287 -20.92 -2.48 29.91
CA PHE A 287 -20.13 -1.42 29.29
C PHE A 287 -20.75 -0.07 29.68
N LEU A 288 -19.92 0.95 29.91
CA LEU A 288 -20.37 2.33 30.11
C LEU A 288 -21.00 2.88 28.80
N GLY A 289 -22.01 3.73 28.91
CA GLY A 289 -22.66 4.37 27.77
C GLY A 289 -23.95 3.69 27.30
N LEU A 290 -24.48 4.17 26.17
CA LEU A 290 -25.83 3.83 25.69
C LEU A 290 -25.92 2.44 25.06
N ASN A 291 -24.80 1.83 24.66
CA ASN A 291 -24.75 0.46 24.10
C ASN A 291 -25.77 0.18 22.98
N LEU A 292 -25.99 1.17 22.10
CA LEU A 292 -26.92 1.04 20.98
C LEU A 292 -26.33 0.19 19.85
N ASP A 293 -27.21 -0.36 19.04
CA ASP A 293 -26.83 -1.02 17.79
C ASP A 293 -26.60 -0.01 16.68
N TRP A 294 -25.57 -0.26 15.86
CA TRP A 294 -25.34 0.55 14.66
C TRP A 294 -26.51 0.38 13.67
N PRO A 295 -27.03 1.48 13.07
CA PRO A 295 -28.16 1.41 12.15
C PRO A 295 -27.92 0.44 11.00
N LYS A 296 -28.86 -0.50 10.76
CA LYS A 296 -28.71 -1.55 9.73
C LYS A 296 -28.50 -0.97 8.32
N ARG A 297 -29.11 0.18 8.00
CA ARG A 297 -28.96 0.86 6.69
C ARG A 297 -27.52 1.34 6.45
N LEU A 298 -26.80 1.69 7.52
CA LEU A 298 -25.41 2.15 7.47
C LEU A 298 -24.41 1.01 7.74
N ALA A 299 -24.87 -0.23 7.89
CA ALA A 299 -24.02 -1.39 8.20
C ALA A 299 -23.37 -1.99 6.93
N ASN A 300 -22.77 -1.14 6.09
CA ASN A 300 -22.08 -1.50 4.86
C ASN A 300 -20.77 -0.70 4.72
N GLY A 301 -19.96 -1.00 3.70
CA GLY A 301 -18.66 -0.37 3.49
C GLY A 301 -18.68 1.03 2.83
N TRP A 302 -19.84 1.56 2.42
CA TRP A 302 -19.90 2.82 1.66
C TRP A 302 -19.42 4.02 2.46
N LEU A 303 -19.71 4.06 3.76
CA LEU A 303 -19.26 5.14 4.63
C LEU A 303 -17.74 5.12 4.80
N GLN A 304 -17.13 3.93 4.91
CA GLN A 304 -15.67 3.79 4.93
C GLN A 304 -15.05 4.25 3.61
N ASN A 305 -15.65 3.87 2.47
CA ASN A 305 -15.17 4.28 1.15
C ASN A 305 -15.25 5.80 0.96
N THR A 306 -16.37 6.41 1.38
CA THR A 306 -16.57 7.86 1.30
C THR A 306 -15.57 8.60 2.17
N LEU A 307 -15.42 8.21 3.43
CA LEU A 307 -14.43 8.81 4.33
C LEU A 307 -12.99 8.61 3.83
N PHE A 308 -12.69 7.46 3.22
CA PHE A 308 -11.40 7.22 2.59
C PHE A 308 -11.16 8.17 1.41
N LEU A 309 -12.15 8.36 0.52
CA LEU A 309 -12.06 9.27 -0.61
C LEU A 309 -11.88 10.74 -0.17
N VAL A 310 -12.56 11.16 0.89
CA VAL A 310 -12.36 12.49 1.48
C VAL A 310 -10.92 12.61 2.01
N LEU A 311 -10.45 11.62 2.77
CA LEU A 311 -9.10 11.61 3.33
C LEU A 311 -8.02 11.73 2.25
N ILE A 312 -8.11 10.93 1.18
CA ILE A 312 -7.10 10.96 0.09
C ILE A 312 -7.14 12.26 -0.71
N SER A 313 -8.29 12.95 -0.78
CA SER A 313 -8.43 14.21 -1.53
C SER A 313 -7.53 15.29 -0.91
N PHE A 314 -7.31 15.21 0.40
CA PHE A 314 -6.36 16.02 1.15
C PHE A 314 -5.05 15.27 1.47
N GLY A 315 -4.80 14.15 0.78
CA GLY A 315 -3.70 13.23 1.09
C GLY A 315 -2.34 13.91 1.11
N ILE A 316 -2.04 14.76 0.12
CA ILE A 316 -0.78 15.53 0.08
C ILE A 316 -0.63 16.41 1.32
N ILE A 317 -1.69 17.14 1.71
CA ILE A 317 -1.65 18.02 2.88
C ILE A 317 -1.41 17.21 4.15
N LEU A 318 -2.12 16.09 4.30
CA LEU A 318 -2.02 15.25 5.49
C LEU A 318 -0.62 14.65 5.65
N ILE A 319 -0.01 14.14 4.57
CA ILE A 319 1.29 13.47 4.67
C ILE A 319 2.49 14.41 4.70
N THR A 320 2.36 15.66 4.27
CA THR A 320 3.50 16.59 4.27
C THR A 320 3.52 17.55 5.45
N ARG A 321 2.37 17.74 6.12
CA ARG A 321 2.23 18.73 7.20
C ARG A 321 1.96 18.02 8.52
N PRO A 322 2.90 18.05 9.49
CA PRO A 322 2.74 17.37 10.77
C PRO A 322 1.45 17.77 11.50
N VAL A 323 1.16 19.07 11.61
CA VAL A 323 -0.05 19.58 12.29
C VAL A 323 -1.35 19.03 11.68
N ALA A 324 -1.43 18.88 10.35
CA ALA A 324 -2.60 18.31 9.70
C ALA A 324 -2.79 16.82 10.08
N THR A 325 -1.70 16.07 10.19
CA THR A 325 -1.72 14.69 10.71
C THR A 325 -2.17 14.65 12.18
N ALA A 326 -1.67 15.55 13.04
CA ALA A 326 -2.08 15.61 14.44
C ALA A 326 -3.58 15.88 14.60
N ILE A 327 -4.12 16.86 13.87
CA ILE A 327 -5.55 17.20 13.89
C ILE A 327 -6.40 15.99 13.45
N LEU A 328 -5.99 15.30 12.38
CA LEU A 328 -6.65 14.08 11.93
C LEU A 328 -6.67 13.01 13.04
N PHE A 329 -5.54 12.79 13.70
CA PHE A 329 -5.42 11.79 14.77
C PHE A 329 -6.28 12.12 15.98
N LEU A 330 -6.28 13.37 16.42
CA LEU A 330 -7.13 13.86 17.51
C LEU A 330 -8.61 13.71 17.16
N PHE A 331 -9.00 14.05 15.93
CA PHE A 331 -10.36 13.87 15.45
C PHE A 331 -10.79 12.40 15.47
N ILE A 332 -9.94 11.48 15.00
CA ILE A 332 -10.24 10.05 14.99
C ILE A 332 -10.33 9.48 16.42
N LEU A 333 -9.47 9.93 17.34
CA LEU A 333 -9.54 9.56 18.76
C LEU A 333 -10.87 10.01 19.38
N ALA A 334 -11.24 11.28 19.18
CA ALA A 334 -12.50 11.84 19.66
C ALA A 334 -13.71 11.09 19.07
N ALA A 335 -13.73 10.85 17.76
CA ALA A 335 -14.79 10.11 17.09
C ALA A 335 -14.90 8.67 17.64
N THR A 336 -13.77 7.99 17.87
CA THR A 336 -13.76 6.64 18.42
C THR A 336 -14.29 6.61 19.86
N LEU A 337 -13.94 7.60 20.67
CA LEU A 337 -14.44 7.76 22.04
C LEU A 337 -15.96 7.97 22.07
N VAL A 338 -16.44 8.99 21.35
CA VAL A 338 -17.87 9.34 21.29
C VAL A 338 -18.69 8.16 20.79
N LEU A 339 -18.27 7.52 19.70
CA LEU A 339 -19.02 6.39 19.13
C LEU A 339 -19.00 5.15 20.01
N SER A 340 -17.97 4.92 20.81
CA SER A 340 -17.92 3.79 21.75
C SER A 340 -18.81 4.02 22.97
N LEU A 341 -19.05 5.27 23.35
CA LEU A 341 -20.02 5.62 24.40
C LEU A 341 -21.48 5.50 23.92
N ILE A 342 -21.74 5.71 22.62
CA ILE A 342 -23.10 5.61 22.05
C ILE A 342 -23.41 4.18 21.60
N TYR A 343 -22.51 3.57 20.82
CA TYR A 343 -22.73 2.29 20.15
C TYR A 343 -21.85 1.18 20.71
N ARG A 344 -22.36 -0.04 20.74
CA ARG A 344 -21.64 -1.20 21.30
C ARG A 344 -20.50 -1.71 20.42
N GLY A 345 -19.40 -2.11 21.07
CA GLY A 345 -18.22 -2.69 20.42
C GLY A 345 -17.40 -1.66 19.62
N ARG A 346 -16.51 -2.13 18.74
CA ARG A 346 -15.62 -1.25 17.95
C ARG A 346 -16.33 -0.68 16.72
N THR A 347 -17.39 0.11 16.92
CA THR A 347 -18.24 0.64 15.84
C THR A 347 -17.46 1.47 14.83
N PHE A 348 -16.61 2.39 15.29
CA PHE A 348 -15.72 3.17 14.42
C PHE A 348 -14.88 2.24 13.54
N CYS A 349 -14.19 1.25 14.13
CA CYS A 349 -13.33 0.32 13.38
C CYS A 349 -14.11 -0.55 12.38
N ARG A 350 -15.39 -0.86 12.66
CA ARG A 350 -16.23 -1.73 11.83
C ARG A 350 -16.84 -1.01 10.63
N PHE A 351 -17.25 0.25 10.79
CA PHE A 351 -18.11 0.93 9.80
C PHE A 351 -17.59 2.29 9.32
N LEU A 352 -16.61 2.90 9.99
CA LEU A 352 -16.12 4.24 9.65
C LEU A 352 -14.64 4.29 9.31
N CYS A 353 -13.81 3.48 9.99
CA CYS A 353 -12.36 3.52 9.86
C CYS A 353 -11.96 3.27 8.40
N PRO A 354 -11.39 4.28 7.69
CA PRO A 354 -11.01 4.14 6.29
C PRO A 354 -9.95 3.05 6.10
N VAL A 355 -8.96 3.05 6.99
CA VAL A 355 -7.88 2.04 7.02
C VAL A 355 -8.43 0.65 7.31
N GLY A 356 -9.37 0.54 8.26
CA GLY A 356 -10.03 -0.70 8.60
C GLY A 356 -10.80 -1.31 7.42
N GLY A 357 -11.42 -0.49 6.59
CA GLY A 357 -12.18 -0.92 5.41
C GLY A 357 -11.31 -1.68 4.41
N PHE A 358 -10.22 -1.06 3.93
CA PHE A 358 -9.34 -1.72 2.96
C PHE A 358 -8.52 -2.85 3.56
N LEU A 359 -8.09 -2.75 4.84
CA LEU A 359 -7.45 -3.88 5.51
C LEU A 359 -8.41 -5.07 5.58
N GLY A 360 -9.71 -4.82 5.70
CA GLY A 360 -10.76 -5.82 5.57
C GLY A 360 -10.69 -6.56 4.23
N THR A 361 -10.89 -5.86 3.12
CA THR A 361 -10.91 -6.48 1.78
C THR A 361 -9.59 -7.14 1.43
N TYR A 362 -8.44 -6.51 1.70
CA TYR A 362 -7.13 -7.07 1.35
C TYR A 362 -6.72 -8.25 2.24
N SER A 363 -7.22 -8.34 3.48
CA SER A 363 -6.96 -9.50 4.35
C SER A 363 -7.53 -10.82 3.81
N MET A 364 -8.41 -10.77 2.80
CA MET A 364 -8.86 -11.94 2.05
C MET A 364 -7.70 -12.66 1.34
N ALA A 365 -6.66 -11.91 0.97
CA ALA A 365 -5.46 -12.47 0.37
C ALA A 365 -4.40 -12.90 1.38
N ALA A 366 -4.54 -12.56 2.67
CA ALA A 366 -3.49 -12.81 3.66
C ALA A 366 -3.22 -14.29 3.94
N CYS A 367 -1.99 -14.58 4.33
CA CYS A 367 -1.49 -15.91 4.70
C CYS A 367 -1.87 -16.36 6.12
N SER A 368 -2.55 -15.54 6.91
CA SER A 368 -3.04 -15.91 8.24
C SER A 368 -4.56 -15.75 8.36
N GLU A 369 -5.18 -16.59 9.18
CA GLU A 369 -6.59 -16.48 9.52
C GLU A 369 -6.87 -16.97 10.95
N LEU A 370 -7.92 -16.45 11.57
CA LEU A 370 -8.46 -16.97 12.83
C LEU A 370 -9.75 -17.72 12.54
N ARG A 371 -9.81 -19.00 12.91
CA ARG A 371 -10.92 -19.91 12.64
C ARG A 371 -11.15 -20.88 13.80
N PRO A 372 -12.32 -21.53 13.88
CA PRO A 372 -12.48 -22.66 14.77
C PRO A 372 -11.55 -23.81 14.35
N VAL A 373 -11.08 -24.60 15.32
CA VAL A 373 -10.33 -25.84 15.06
C VAL A 373 -11.28 -26.88 14.50
N ASP A 374 -12.41 -27.11 15.18
CA ASP A 374 -13.50 -27.96 14.73
C ASP A 374 -14.82 -27.16 14.61
N THR A 375 -15.40 -27.13 13.42
CA THR A 375 -16.67 -26.45 13.17
C THR A 375 -17.86 -27.09 13.88
N GLU A 376 -17.85 -28.41 14.10
CA GLU A 376 -18.95 -29.14 14.73
C GLU A 376 -19.01 -28.87 16.24
N VAL A 377 -17.86 -28.82 16.92
CA VAL A 377 -17.77 -28.36 18.32
C VAL A 377 -18.36 -26.96 18.45
N CYS A 378 -18.04 -26.07 17.50
CA CYS A 378 -18.59 -24.73 17.47
C CYS A 378 -20.11 -24.71 17.26
N LYS A 379 -20.67 -25.55 16.39
CA LYS A 379 -22.12 -25.64 16.15
C LYS A 379 -22.86 -26.12 17.40
N LYS A 380 -22.37 -27.19 18.06
CA LYS A 380 -22.97 -27.80 19.25
C LYS A 380 -22.93 -26.91 20.49
N HIS A 381 -21.91 -26.07 20.65
CA HIS A 381 -21.79 -25.14 21.79
C HIS A 381 -22.86 -24.04 21.73
N ARG A 382 -23.88 -24.06 22.61
CA ARG A 382 -25.03 -23.15 22.58
C ARG A 382 -24.75 -21.75 23.13
N ASP A 383 -23.86 -21.62 24.11
CA ASP A 383 -23.61 -20.34 24.81
C ASP A 383 -22.85 -19.33 23.95
N LYS A 384 -22.09 -19.81 22.95
CA LYS A 384 -21.34 -19.00 21.98
C LYS A 384 -20.50 -17.90 22.67
N CYS A 385 -19.83 -18.20 23.78
CA CYS A 385 -19.04 -17.23 24.57
C CYS A 385 -18.06 -16.37 23.75
N CYS A 386 -17.55 -16.88 22.61
CA CYS A 386 -16.74 -16.11 21.66
C CYS A 386 -17.43 -14.86 21.07
N LEU A 387 -18.77 -14.84 21.02
CA LEU A 387 -19.58 -13.73 20.52
C LEU A 387 -20.12 -12.88 21.66
N VAL A 388 -20.70 -13.51 22.68
CA VAL A 388 -21.44 -12.85 23.77
C VAL A 388 -20.61 -12.53 25.01
N GLY A 389 -19.40 -13.08 25.09
CA GLY A 389 -18.52 -12.98 26.25
C GLY A 389 -18.58 -14.21 27.15
N GLY A 390 -17.54 -14.40 27.96
CA GLY A 390 -17.47 -15.46 28.96
C GLY A 390 -16.54 -15.08 30.11
N GLU A 391 -16.42 -15.92 31.13
CA GLU A 391 -15.52 -15.68 32.27
C GLU A 391 -14.06 -15.52 31.81
N GLY A 392 -13.67 -16.35 30.83
CA GLY A 392 -12.34 -16.34 30.22
C GLY A 392 -12.07 -15.21 29.23
N GLY A 393 -13.05 -14.39 28.82
CA GLY A 393 -12.82 -13.34 27.82
C GLY A 393 -13.98 -12.44 27.46
N TRP A 394 -13.67 -11.25 26.92
CA TRP A 394 -14.69 -10.31 26.48
C TRP A 394 -15.48 -10.84 25.28
N ALA A 395 -16.68 -10.31 25.08
CA ALA A 395 -17.44 -10.47 23.84
C ALA A 395 -16.62 -10.00 22.63
N CYS A 396 -16.88 -10.57 21.45
CA CYS A 396 -16.18 -10.17 20.22
C CYS A 396 -16.41 -8.67 19.96
N PRO A 397 -15.36 -7.80 20.01
CA PRO A 397 -15.51 -6.37 19.77
C PRO A 397 -15.98 -6.05 18.34
N TRP A 398 -15.79 -6.98 17.42
CA TRP A 398 -16.22 -6.91 16.02
C TRP A 398 -17.63 -7.50 15.78
N GLY A 399 -18.26 -8.07 16.81
CA GLY A 399 -19.59 -8.68 16.72
C GLY A 399 -19.66 -9.87 15.77
N ARG A 400 -18.60 -10.68 15.68
CA ARG A 400 -18.51 -11.83 14.78
C ARG A 400 -18.45 -13.15 15.53
N TYR A 401 -19.30 -14.08 15.11
CA TYR A 401 -19.26 -15.46 15.56
C TYR A 401 -18.18 -16.23 14.80
N THR A 402 -17.23 -16.83 15.53
CA THR A 402 -16.08 -17.54 14.97
C THR A 402 -16.48 -18.69 14.04
N GLY A 403 -17.49 -19.50 14.43
CA GLY A 403 -17.98 -20.61 13.62
C GLY A 403 -18.62 -20.19 12.28
N GLY A 404 -19.04 -18.92 12.15
CA GLY A 404 -19.59 -18.36 10.92
C GLY A 404 -18.56 -17.65 10.03
N LEU A 405 -17.29 -17.57 10.45
CA LEU A 405 -16.24 -16.88 9.70
C LEU A 405 -15.79 -17.72 8.51
N LYS A 406 -16.20 -17.30 7.31
CA LYS A 406 -15.71 -17.85 6.04
C LYS A 406 -14.62 -16.99 5.38
N ARG A 407 -14.45 -15.74 5.84
CA ARG A 407 -13.54 -14.75 5.26
C ARG A 407 -12.92 -13.89 6.35
N ASN A 408 -11.71 -13.38 6.11
CA ASN A 408 -11.00 -12.50 7.05
C ASN A 408 -11.58 -11.09 7.16
N ASN A 409 -12.33 -10.65 6.16
CA ASN A 409 -12.65 -9.24 5.96
C ASN A 409 -13.36 -8.52 7.13
N TYR A 410 -14.12 -9.27 7.94
CA TYR A 410 -14.83 -8.70 9.10
C TYR A 410 -14.26 -9.10 10.46
N CYS A 411 -13.23 -9.95 10.52
CA CYS A 411 -12.56 -10.32 11.76
C CYS A 411 -11.39 -9.36 11.98
N GLY A 412 -11.42 -8.51 13.00
CA GLY A 412 -10.27 -7.62 13.28
C GLY A 412 -9.12 -8.27 14.04
N LEU A 413 -9.04 -9.61 14.04
CA LEU A 413 -7.99 -10.42 14.67
C LEU A 413 -7.70 -10.01 16.13
N CYS A 414 -8.72 -9.58 16.89
CA CYS A 414 -8.53 -9.07 18.24
C CYS A 414 -8.21 -10.17 19.26
N THR A 415 -8.24 -11.46 18.91
CA THR A 415 -7.91 -12.63 19.76
C THR A 415 -8.79 -12.90 21.00
N GLU A 416 -9.73 -12.02 21.37
CA GLU A 416 -10.61 -12.26 22.54
C GLU A 416 -11.37 -13.59 22.47
N CYS A 417 -11.83 -14.02 21.29
CA CYS A 417 -12.52 -15.30 21.13
C CYS A 417 -11.67 -16.54 21.49
N ILE A 418 -10.34 -16.44 21.46
CA ILE A 418 -9.43 -17.51 21.92
C ILE A 418 -9.48 -17.63 23.44
N LYS A 419 -9.62 -16.50 24.14
CA LYS A 419 -9.69 -16.43 25.60
C LYS A 419 -11.09 -16.77 26.11
N SER A 420 -12.13 -16.31 25.42
CA SER A 420 -13.53 -16.52 25.81
C SER A 420 -14.05 -17.94 25.51
N CYS A 421 -13.35 -18.76 24.72
CA CYS A 421 -13.84 -20.09 24.33
C CYS A 421 -13.49 -21.15 25.38
N PRO A 422 -14.47 -21.69 26.15
CA PRO A 422 -14.18 -22.71 27.18
C PRO A 422 -13.75 -24.05 26.58
N LYS A 423 -14.08 -24.31 25.31
CA LYS A 423 -13.73 -25.56 24.59
C LYS A 423 -12.35 -25.53 23.92
N ASP A 424 -11.57 -24.45 24.10
CA ASP A 424 -10.27 -24.26 23.45
C ASP A 424 -10.25 -24.51 21.93
N ASN A 425 -11.36 -24.18 21.26
CA ASN A 425 -11.65 -24.59 19.89
C ASN A 425 -11.42 -23.45 18.86
N VAL A 426 -10.58 -22.47 19.16
CA VAL A 426 -10.28 -21.34 18.27
C VAL A 426 -8.78 -21.20 18.14
N SER A 427 -8.28 -21.17 16.90
CA SER A 427 -6.86 -21.04 16.62
C SER A 427 -6.55 -20.04 15.50
N ILE A 428 -5.26 -19.72 15.37
CA ILE A 428 -4.68 -18.93 14.29
C ILE A 428 -3.97 -19.90 13.34
N PHE A 429 -4.36 -19.87 12.06
CA PHE A 429 -3.85 -20.76 11.03
C PHE A 429 -3.01 -19.99 10.02
N LEU A 430 -1.91 -20.61 9.57
CA LEU A 430 -1.29 -20.24 8.30
C LEU A 430 -2.03 -20.93 7.15
N ARG A 431 -2.26 -20.18 6.09
CA ARG A 431 -2.96 -20.61 4.87
C ARG A 431 -2.26 -20.04 3.64
N PRO A 432 -2.50 -20.60 2.44
CA PRO A 432 -1.99 -20.02 1.20
C PRO A 432 -2.53 -18.60 0.95
N PHE A 433 -1.70 -17.74 0.38
CA PHE A 433 -2.10 -16.40 -0.07
C PHE A 433 -3.32 -16.47 -1.00
N GLY A 434 -4.31 -15.59 -0.85
CA GLY A 434 -5.49 -15.57 -1.73
C GLY A 434 -6.46 -16.74 -1.53
N SER A 435 -6.72 -17.16 -0.28
CA SER A 435 -7.62 -18.28 0.01
C SER A 435 -9.11 -17.89 0.06
N ASP A 436 -9.45 -16.66 0.47
CA ASP A 436 -10.84 -16.19 0.46
C ASP A 436 -11.13 -15.56 -0.91
N LEU A 437 -12.01 -16.15 -1.74
CA LEU A 437 -12.16 -15.76 -3.15
C LEU A 437 -13.42 -14.96 -3.50
N ARG A 438 -14.36 -14.78 -2.55
CA ARG A 438 -15.71 -14.24 -2.87
C ARG A 438 -15.99 -12.93 -2.15
N LEU A 439 -16.23 -11.87 -2.92
CA LEU A 439 -16.80 -10.61 -2.46
C LEU A 439 -18.33 -10.73 -2.31
N LYS A 440 -18.93 -9.97 -1.38
CA LYS A 440 -20.39 -10.03 -1.08
C LYS A 440 -21.19 -8.92 -1.73
N GLY A 441 -20.62 -7.74 -1.87
CA GLY A 441 -21.34 -6.54 -2.25
C GLY A 441 -20.48 -5.56 -3.04
N TYR A 442 -21.15 -4.63 -3.70
CA TYR A 442 -20.48 -3.58 -4.46
C TYR A 442 -19.66 -2.65 -3.55
N ASP A 443 -20.06 -2.47 -2.30
CA ASP A 443 -19.28 -1.72 -1.31
C ASP A 443 -17.86 -2.31 -1.13
N GLU A 444 -17.74 -3.64 -1.03
CA GLU A 444 -16.43 -4.32 -0.98
C GLU A 444 -15.70 -4.22 -2.33
N ALA A 445 -16.41 -4.31 -3.46
CA ALA A 445 -15.81 -4.21 -4.78
C ALA A 445 -15.22 -2.81 -5.03
N PHE A 446 -16.02 -1.76 -4.84
CA PHE A 446 -15.57 -0.37 -4.95
C PHE A 446 -14.42 -0.06 -4.01
N ASN A 447 -14.39 -0.64 -2.81
CA ASN A 447 -13.23 -0.49 -1.93
C ASN A 447 -11.93 -0.99 -2.59
N VAL A 448 -11.96 -2.17 -3.23
CA VAL A 448 -10.79 -2.71 -3.96
C VAL A 448 -10.39 -1.80 -5.13
N LEU A 449 -11.36 -1.32 -5.90
CA LEU A 449 -11.12 -0.46 -7.06
C LEU A 449 -10.56 0.91 -6.64
N ILE A 450 -11.14 1.54 -5.63
CA ILE A 450 -10.66 2.80 -5.05
C ILE A 450 -9.21 2.63 -4.61
N MET A 451 -8.88 1.56 -3.87
CA MET A 451 -7.52 1.35 -3.39
C MET A 451 -6.48 1.24 -4.51
N LEU A 452 -6.83 0.59 -5.63
CA LEU A 452 -5.94 0.50 -6.79
C LEU A 452 -5.78 1.87 -7.48
N MET A 453 -6.87 2.62 -7.65
CA MET A 453 -6.83 3.95 -8.25
C MET A 453 -6.08 4.96 -7.40
N VAL A 454 -6.18 4.88 -6.07
CA VAL A 454 -5.39 5.73 -5.18
C VAL A 454 -3.90 5.43 -5.29
N ALA A 455 -3.49 4.16 -5.40
CA ALA A 455 -2.09 3.81 -5.65
C ALA A 455 -1.58 4.44 -6.95
N PHE A 456 -2.41 4.42 -8.00
CA PHE A 456 -2.10 5.08 -9.27
C PHE A 456 -1.97 6.60 -9.12
N VAL A 457 -2.98 7.26 -8.53
CA VAL A 457 -2.98 8.72 -8.30
C VAL A 457 -1.76 9.15 -7.49
N PHE A 458 -1.45 8.49 -6.37
CA PHE A 458 -0.29 8.84 -5.57
C PHE A 458 1.03 8.60 -6.30
N SER A 459 1.10 7.56 -7.14
CA SER A 459 2.27 7.36 -7.99
C SER A 459 2.44 8.52 -8.98
N VAL A 460 1.37 8.97 -9.63
CA VAL A 460 1.40 10.10 -10.56
C VAL A 460 1.77 11.40 -9.83
N THR A 461 1.16 11.69 -8.69
CA THR A 461 1.35 12.94 -7.95
C THR A 461 2.71 13.00 -7.24
N MET A 462 3.16 11.91 -6.61
CA MET A 462 4.34 11.91 -5.73
C MET A 462 5.61 11.40 -6.41
N LEU A 463 5.51 10.39 -7.28
CA LEU A 463 6.65 9.83 -8.01
C LEU A 463 6.81 10.43 -9.40
N GLY A 464 5.75 11.03 -9.96
CA GLY A 464 5.80 11.65 -11.27
C GLY A 464 6.57 12.98 -11.29
N PRO A 465 7.14 13.37 -12.44
CA PRO A 465 7.92 14.60 -12.58
C PRO A 465 7.04 15.85 -12.79
N TRP A 466 5.71 15.69 -12.90
CA TRP A 466 4.80 16.75 -13.31
C TRP A 466 4.51 17.75 -12.18
N LEU A 467 5.13 18.93 -12.29
CA LEU A 467 4.98 20.00 -11.30
C LEU A 467 3.54 20.50 -11.17
N TRP A 468 2.81 20.66 -12.27
CA TRP A 468 1.45 21.22 -12.25
C TRP A 468 0.47 20.35 -11.45
N ILE A 469 0.65 19.01 -11.45
CA ILE A 469 -0.14 18.07 -10.64
C ILE A 469 0.15 18.29 -9.15
N LYS A 470 1.43 18.41 -8.78
CA LYS A 470 1.86 18.66 -7.40
C LYS A 470 1.32 20.00 -6.88
N GLN A 471 1.36 21.03 -7.71
CA GLN A 471 0.81 22.35 -7.38
C GLN A 471 -0.72 22.32 -7.23
N ALA A 472 -1.42 21.60 -8.10
CA ALA A 472 -2.86 21.40 -7.99
C ALA A 472 -3.25 20.67 -6.70
N ALA A 473 -2.49 19.63 -6.30
CA ALA A 473 -2.75 18.87 -5.09
C ALA A 473 -2.36 19.60 -3.79
N ASN A 474 -1.52 20.65 -3.87
CA ASN A 474 -1.01 21.40 -2.71
C ASN A 474 -1.68 22.79 -2.55
N VAL A 475 -3.03 22.80 -2.51
CA VAL A 475 -3.86 24.02 -2.51
C VAL A 475 -3.52 25.02 -1.41
N THR A 476 -3.07 24.56 -0.25
CA THR A 476 -2.72 25.42 0.89
C THR A 476 -1.50 26.31 0.61
N GLU A 477 -0.62 25.89 -0.29
CA GLU A 477 0.58 26.64 -0.66
C GLU A 477 0.46 27.30 -2.02
N SER A 478 -0.14 26.61 -3.00
CA SER A 478 -0.39 27.18 -4.33
C SER A 478 -1.50 28.24 -4.33
N ARG A 479 -2.41 28.19 -3.35
CA ARG A 479 -3.61 29.05 -3.24
C ARG A 479 -4.53 29.00 -4.47
N HIS A 480 -4.35 28.00 -5.34
CA HIS A 480 -5.12 27.83 -6.56
C HIS A 480 -6.26 26.84 -6.35
N LEU A 481 -7.46 27.37 -6.08
CA LEU A 481 -8.64 26.55 -5.78
C LEU A 481 -9.14 25.76 -6.99
N VAL A 482 -9.21 26.37 -8.18
CA VAL A 482 -9.75 25.72 -9.39
C VAL A 482 -8.93 24.47 -9.78
N PRO A 483 -7.58 24.55 -9.93
CA PRO A 483 -6.77 23.35 -10.17
C PRO A 483 -6.93 22.27 -9.10
N PHE A 484 -7.08 22.65 -7.83
CA PHE A 484 -7.32 21.70 -6.75
C PHE A 484 -8.68 20.98 -6.89
N LEU A 485 -9.75 21.72 -7.19
CA LEU A 485 -11.07 21.11 -7.43
C LEU A 485 -11.07 20.20 -8.64
N LEU A 486 -10.35 20.56 -9.72
CA LEU A 486 -10.16 19.70 -10.89
C LEU A 486 -9.36 18.44 -10.54
N TYR A 487 -8.32 18.56 -9.72
CA TYR A 487 -7.55 17.43 -9.21
C TYR A 487 -8.45 16.48 -8.40
N VAL A 488 -9.18 16.99 -7.41
CA VAL A 488 -10.11 16.20 -6.58
C VAL A 488 -11.20 15.56 -7.45
N GLY A 489 -11.81 16.33 -8.35
CA GLY A 489 -12.83 15.84 -9.29
C GLY A 489 -12.29 14.72 -10.18
N SER A 490 -11.05 14.81 -10.63
CA SER A 490 -10.38 13.77 -11.42
C SER A 490 -10.14 12.50 -10.59
N VAL A 491 -9.67 12.63 -9.34
CA VAL A 491 -9.46 11.49 -8.43
C VAL A 491 -10.78 10.77 -8.14
N LEU A 492 -11.83 11.51 -7.80
CA LEU A 492 -13.15 10.95 -7.53
C LEU A 492 -13.74 10.28 -8.78
N SER A 493 -13.68 10.95 -9.94
CA SER A 493 -14.19 10.42 -11.20
C SER A 493 -13.46 9.15 -11.61
N LEU A 494 -12.13 9.11 -11.48
CA LEU A 494 -11.34 7.94 -11.79
C LEU A 494 -11.70 6.75 -10.90
N ALA A 495 -11.84 6.98 -9.60
CA ALA A 495 -12.10 5.94 -8.60
C ALA A 495 -13.55 5.44 -8.60
N MET A 496 -14.52 6.30 -8.91
CA MET A 496 -15.95 6.00 -8.79
C MET A 496 -16.66 5.75 -10.11
N ILE A 497 -16.16 6.28 -11.23
CA ILE A 497 -16.85 6.25 -12.51
C ILE A 497 -16.00 5.52 -13.55
N VAL A 498 -14.82 6.05 -13.88
CA VAL A 498 -14.02 5.55 -15.01
C VAL A 498 -13.59 4.11 -14.80
N PHE A 499 -12.87 3.81 -13.72
CA PHE A 499 -12.34 2.46 -13.53
C PHE A 499 -13.41 1.41 -13.20
N PRO A 500 -14.40 1.68 -12.33
CA PRO A 500 -15.56 0.79 -12.18
C PRO A 500 -16.34 0.58 -13.47
N GLY A 501 -16.51 1.62 -14.29
CA GLY A 501 -17.15 1.54 -15.60
C GLY A 501 -16.41 0.61 -16.57
N LEU A 502 -15.07 0.74 -16.65
CA LEU A 502 -14.22 -0.18 -17.43
C LEU A 502 -14.36 -1.63 -16.95
N LEU A 503 -14.37 -1.86 -15.65
CA LEU A 503 -14.56 -3.21 -15.10
C LEU A 503 -15.97 -3.75 -15.36
N PHE A 504 -17.00 -2.92 -15.26
CA PHE A 504 -18.38 -3.32 -15.56
C PHE A 504 -18.53 -3.68 -17.04
N GLY A 505 -17.94 -2.90 -17.94
CA GLY A 505 -17.86 -3.23 -19.37
C GLY A 505 -17.13 -4.56 -19.62
N ALA A 506 -15.96 -4.75 -19.01
CA ALA A 506 -15.21 -6.00 -19.10
C ALA A 506 -16.00 -7.21 -18.56
N SER A 507 -16.69 -7.04 -17.43
CA SER A 507 -17.52 -8.08 -16.82
C SER A 507 -18.75 -8.41 -17.67
N TRP A 508 -19.33 -7.42 -18.33
CA TRP A 508 -20.45 -7.60 -19.25
C TRP A 508 -20.02 -8.38 -20.50
N LEU A 509 -18.91 -7.98 -21.14
CA LEU A 509 -18.31 -8.70 -22.27
C LEU A 509 -17.97 -10.14 -21.89
N GLY A 510 -17.33 -10.32 -20.73
CA GLY A 510 -16.93 -11.65 -20.25
C GLY A 510 -18.14 -12.57 -20.05
N ARG A 511 -19.21 -12.05 -19.44
CA ARG A 511 -20.47 -12.79 -19.30
C ARG A 511 -21.10 -13.12 -20.66
N ARG A 512 -21.17 -12.14 -21.57
CA ARG A 512 -21.79 -12.27 -22.89
C ARG A 512 -21.06 -13.30 -23.77
N TRP A 513 -19.73 -13.31 -23.75
CA TRP A 513 -18.91 -14.21 -24.58
C TRP A 513 -18.85 -15.63 -24.02
N SER A 514 -18.87 -15.78 -22.71
CA SER A 514 -18.81 -17.10 -22.05
C SER A 514 -20.15 -17.82 -21.98
N GLY A 515 -21.27 -17.08 -22.02
CA GLY A 515 -22.61 -17.67 -21.88
C GLY A 515 -22.90 -18.23 -20.49
N ILE A 516 -22.18 -17.77 -19.45
CA ILE A 516 -22.36 -18.26 -18.08
C ILE A 516 -23.72 -17.85 -17.51
N ASP A 517 -24.40 -18.81 -16.86
CA ASP A 517 -25.69 -18.60 -16.20
C ASP A 517 -25.53 -18.11 -14.75
N VAL A 518 -24.80 -17.00 -14.61
CA VAL A 518 -24.71 -16.27 -13.33
C VAL A 518 -25.10 -14.82 -13.55
N SER A 519 -25.64 -14.19 -12.51
CA SER A 519 -26.01 -12.78 -12.56
C SER A 519 -24.80 -11.90 -12.89
N PHE A 520 -25.06 -10.74 -13.53
CA PHE A 520 -24.04 -9.73 -13.79
C PHE A 520 -23.31 -9.32 -12.50
N LYS A 521 -24.05 -9.11 -11.41
CA LYS A 521 -23.49 -8.78 -10.10
C LYS A 521 -22.49 -9.84 -9.62
N GLU A 522 -22.86 -11.12 -9.60
CA GLU A 522 -21.97 -12.19 -9.13
C GLU A 522 -20.74 -12.33 -10.04
N THR A 523 -20.90 -12.16 -11.35
CA THR A 523 -19.80 -12.16 -12.32
C THR A 523 -18.80 -11.05 -12.01
N THR A 524 -19.29 -9.81 -11.88
CA THR A 524 -18.48 -8.63 -11.55
C THR A 524 -17.74 -8.83 -10.23
N LEU A 525 -18.44 -9.27 -9.17
CA LEU A 525 -17.82 -9.48 -7.85
C LEU A 525 -16.70 -10.54 -7.88
N ARG A 526 -16.82 -11.58 -8.71
CA ARG A 526 -15.77 -12.60 -8.89
C ARG A 526 -14.58 -12.04 -9.67
N LEU A 527 -14.84 -11.30 -10.74
CA LEU A 527 -13.80 -10.69 -11.57
C LEU A 527 -13.06 -9.56 -10.83
N THR A 528 -13.73 -8.80 -9.97
CA THR A 528 -13.08 -7.78 -9.11
C THR A 528 -11.99 -8.38 -8.22
N TYR A 529 -12.07 -9.67 -7.87
CA TYR A 529 -11.06 -10.32 -7.02
C TYR A 529 -9.64 -10.23 -7.58
N VAL A 530 -9.48 -10.17 -8.91
CA VAL A 530 -8.17 -10.00 -9.58
C VAL A 530 -7.40 -8.80 -9.02
N PHE A 531 -8.12 -7.73 -8.67
CA PHE A 531 -7.53 -6.49 -8.20
C PHE A 531 -7.13 -6.49 -6.73
N ILE A 532 -7.47 -7.53 -5.94
CA ILE A 532 -7.00 -7.62 -4.54
C ILE A 532 -5.50 -7.93 -4.50
N PRO A 533 -5.00 -9.06 -5.07
CA PRO A 533 -3.56 -9.28 -5.16
C PRO A 533 -2.84 -8.16 -5.91
N LEU A 534 -3.34 -7.75 -7.08
CA LEU A 534 -2.70 -6.70 -7.86
C LEU A 534 -2.59 -5.40 -7.06
N GLY A 535 -3.66 -5.00 -6.37
CA GLY A 535 -3.69 -3.81 -5.53
C GLY A 535 -2.68 -3.89 -4.38
N ILE A 536 -2.53 -5.04 -3.72
CA ILE A 536 -1.50 -5.24 -2.69
C ILE A 536 -0.12 -4.97 -3.27
N PHE A 537 0.23 -5.62 -4.38
CA PHE A 537 1.54 -5.48 -4.99
C PHE A 537 1.80 -4.09 -5.59
N ALA A 538 0.79 -3.42 -6.13
CA ALA A 538 0.89 -2.04 -6.60
C ALA A 538 1.20 -1.07 -5.44
N TRP A 539 0.56 -1.27 -4.28
CA TRP A 539 0.89 -0.49 -3.07
C TRP A 539 2.30 -0.76 -2.57
N ILE A 540 2.77 -2.01 -2.61
CA ILE A 540 4.15 -2.34 -2.24
C ILE A 540 5.14 -1.69 -3.21
N ALA A 541 4.86 -1.74 -4.52
CA ALA A 541 5.68 -1.10 -5.55
C ALA A 541 5.72 0.43 -5.39
N PHE A 542 4.66 1.06 -4.90
CA PHE A 542 4.67 2.48 -4.56
C PHE A 542 5.43 2.79 -3.26
N SER A 543 5.22 2.00 -2.19
CA SER A 543 5.68 2.34 -0.84
C SER A 543 7.10 1.87 -0.52
N LEU A 544 7.55 0.71 -1.01
CA LEU A 544 8.89 0.20 -0.74
C LEU A 544 10.00 1.18 -1.19
N PRO A 545 9.92 1.80 -2.39
CA PRO A 545 10.88 2.82 -2.78
C PRO A 545 10.92 4.03 -1.85
N GLN A 546 9.79 4.44 -1.27
CA GLN A 546 9.75 5.56 -0.33
C GLN A 546 10.61 5.28 0.90
N VAL A 547 10.61 4.04 1.42
CA VAL A 547 11.51 3.65 2.50
C VAL A 547 12.96 3.56 2.01
N MET A 548 13.21 2.95 0.84
CA MET A 548 14.57 2.84 0.29
C MET A 548 15.24 4.20 0.10
N ILE A 549 14.48 5.21 -0.34
CA ILE A 549 15.00 6.57 -0.54
C ILE A 549 15.18 7.31 0.80
N ASN A 550 14.26 7.12 1.75
CA ASN A 550 14.20 7.91 2.97
C ASN A 550 14.68 7.15 4.23
N TYR A 551 15.40 6.03 4.09
CA TYR A 551 15.76 5.20 5.25
C TYR A 551 16.65 5.95 6.26
N ASN A 552 17.57 6.80 5.79
CA ASN A 552 18.37 7.66 6.68
C ASN A 552 17.50 8.64 7.47
N TYR A 553 16.44 9.20 6.87
CA TYR A 553 15.49 10.02 7.62
C TYR A 553 14.76 9.21 8.68
N VAL A 554 14.44 7.93 8.43
CA VAL A 554 13.84 7.05 9.45
C VAL A 554 14.79 6.89 10.65
N LEU A 555 16.10 6.69 10.41
CA LEU A 555 17.09 6.59 11.48
C LEU A 555 17.28 7.93 12.21
N ALA A 556 17.38 9.03 11.46
CA ALA A 556 17.57 10.37 12.02
C ALA A 556 16.43 10.76 12.95
N VAL A 557 15.16 10.57 12.54
CA VAL A 557 14.01 10.91 13.38
C VAL A 557 13.83 9.96 14.56
N LEU A 558 14.41 8.75 14.55
CA LEU A 558 14.45 7.89 15.73
C LEU A 558 15.47 8.40 16.76
N SER A 559 16.57 8.99 16.29
CA SER A 559 17.59 9.61 17.14
C SER A 559 17.14 10.97 17.73
N ASP A 560 16.34 11.73 16.97
CA ASP A 560 15.74 13.01 17.39
C ASP A 560 14.22 13.08 17.12
N PRO A 561 13.39 12.37 17.90
CA PRO A 561 11.95 12.24 17.64
C PRO A 561 11.16 13.54 17.79
N LEU A 562 11.64 14.48 18.62
CA LEU A 562 10.98 15.78 18.84
C LEU A 562 11.62 16.91 18.04
N GLY A 563 12.77 16.68 17.39
CA GLY A 563 13.50 17.74 16.69
C GLY A 563 14.16 18.74 17.66
N LEU A 564 14.52 18.30 18.86
CA LEU A 564 15.09 19.13 19.93
C LEU A 564 16.63 19.13 19.91
N GLY A 565 17.25 18.53 18.88
CA GLY A 565 18.69 18.37 18.78
C GLY A 565 19.23 17.15 19.54
N TRP A 566 18.36 16.19 19.86
CA TRP A 566 18.79 14.93 20.49
C TRP A 566 19.59 14.07 19.53
N ASN A 567 20.40 13.15 20.08
CA ASN A 567 21.10 12.16 19.28
C ASN A 567 21.13 10.80 20.00
N LEU A 568 19.94 10.27 20.33
CA LEU A 568 19.77 9.07 21.16
C LEU A 568 20.47 7.83 20.60
N LEU A 569 20.61 7.74 19.27
CA LEU A 569 21.16 6.58 18.57
C LEU A 569 22.43 6.90 17.76
N GLY A 570 23.00 8.11 17.91
CA GLY A 570 24.16 8.53 17.13
C GLY A 570 23.88 8.87 15.66
N THR A 571 22.62 8.80 15.20
CA THR A 571 22.23 8.88 13.78
C THR A 571 21.47 10.16 13.39
N ALA A 572 21.35 11.15 14.28
CA ALA A 572 20.56 12.37 14.03
C ALA A 572 21.06 13.20 12.84
N TYR A 573 22.35 13.09 12.50
CA TYR A 573 23.01 13.88 11.46
C TYR A 573 23.42 13.05 10.24
N LEU A 574 22.83 11.87 10.05
CA LEU A 574 23.10 11.07 8.85
C LEU A 574 22.75 11.87 7.59
N PRO A 575 23.68 11.98 6.62
CA PRO A 575 23.40 12.66 5.36
C PRO A 575 22.35 11.88 4.57
N PHE A 576 21.68 12.57 3.64
CA PHE A 576 20.77 11.91 2.72
C PHE A 576 21.57 11.01 1.76
N ASP A 577 21.28 9.71 1.79
CA ASP A 577 21.89 8.71 0.92
C ASP A 577 20.83 7.64 0.63
N PRO A 578 20.33 7.52 -0.61
CA PRO A 578 19.32 6.51 -0.96
C PRO A 578 19.88 5.08 -1.00
N LEU A 579 19.11 4.09 -0.51
CA LEU A 579 19.47 2.68 -0.58
C LEU A 579 19.22 2.10 -1.98
N TRP A 580 20.29 1.84 -2.72
CA TRP A 580 20.28 1.20 -4.06
C TRP A 580 19.24 1.81 -5.03
N PRO A 581 19.30 3.12 -5.30
CA PRO A 581 18.26 3.81 -6.06
C PRO A 581 18.13 3.28 -7.50
N ARG A 582 19.23 2.79 -8.09
CA ARG A 582 19.23 2.15 -9.42
C ARG A 582 18.33 0.91 -9.50
N SER A 583 18.18 0.17 -8.40
CA SER A 583 17.40 -1.07 -8.36
C SER A 583 15.89 -0.83 -8.26
N ILE A 584 15.46 0.39 -7.91
CA ILE A 584 14.06 0.73 -7.63
C ILE A 584 13.12 0.38 -8.81
N PRO A 585 13.34 0.83 -10.06
CA PRO A 585 12.45 0.51 -11.17
C PRO A 585 12.30 -1.01 -11.41
N TYR A 586 13.39 -1.77 -11.22
CA TYR A 586 13.39 -3.23 -11.38
C TYR A 586 12.54 -3.92 -10.31
N ILE A 587 12.71 -3.52 -9.05
CA ILE A 587 11.92 -4.03 -7.92
C ILE A 587 10.43 -3.74 -8.16
N GLN A 588 10.11 -2.51 -8.57
CA GLN A 588 8.74 -2.12 -8.89
C GLN A 588 8.16 -2.97 -10.03
N GLY A 589 8.92 -3.22 -11.09
CA GLY A 589 8.53 -4.09 -12.20
C GLY A 589 8.23 -5.52 -11.75
N VAL A 590 9.14 -6.14 -10.98
CA VAL A 590 8.96 -7.52 -10.46
C VAL A 590 7.73 -7.62 -9.56
N LEU A 591 7.49 -6.63 -8.69
CA LEU A 591 6.33 -6.58 -7.82
C LEU A 591 5.03 -6.51 -8.63
N LEU A 592 4.96 -5.65 -9.66
CA LEU A 592 3.78 -5.52 -10.52
C LEU A 592 3.51 -6.79 -11.33
N LEU A 593 4.54 -7.43 -11.88
CA LEU A 593 4.41 -8.71 -12.60
C LEU A 593 3.95 -9.83 -11.66
N SER A 594 4.44 -9.86 -10.43
CA SER A 594 3.98 -10.79 -9.38
C SER A 594 2.51 -10.54 -9.03
N GLY A 595 2.11 -9.28 -8.90
CA GLY A 595 0.73 -8.87 -8.69
C GLY A 595 -0.20 -9.26 -9.83
N LEU A 596 0.23 -9.09 -11.08
CA LEU A 596 -0.49 -9.52 -12.29
C LEU A 596 -0.70 -11.04 -12.29
N TYR A 597 0.37 -11.82 -12.10
CA TYR A 597 0.30 -13.27 -12.07
C TYR A 597 -0.63 -13.78 -10.95
N LEU A 598 -0.43 -13.31 -9.71
CA LEU A 598 -1.24 -13.73 -8.57
C LEU A 598 -2.68 -13.24 -8.68
N GLY A 599 -2.91 -12.03 -9.16
CA GLY A 599 -4.23 -11.45 -9.39
C GLY A 599 -5.04 -12.29 -10.37
N LEU A 600 -4.50 -12.55 -11.56
CA LEU A 600 -5.18 -13.35 -12.59
C LEU A 600 -5.39 -14.79 -12.13
N ARG A 601 -4.37 -15.43 -11.56
CA ARG A 601 -4.47 -16.81 -11.07
C ARG A 601 -5.58 -16.96 -10.03
N ARG A 602 -5.72 -16.00 -9.11
CA ARG A 602 -6.76 -16.06 -8.07
C ARG A 602 -8.12 -15.59 -8.56
N GLY A 603 -8.18 -14.64 -9.49
CA GLY A 603 -9.42 -14.28 -10.17
C GLY A 603 -10.00 -15.44 -10.98
N LEU A 604 -9.16 -16.21 -11.67
CA LEU A 604 -9.55 -17.45 -12.35
C LEU A 604 -10.13 -18.47 -11.37
N ALA A 605 -9.52 -18.62 -10.19
CA ALA A 605 -10.06 -19.49 -9.14
C ALA A 605 -11.39 -18.97 -8.56
N ALA A 606 -11.56 -17.64 -8.46
CA ALA A 606 -12.81 -17.03 -8.00
C ALA A 606 -13.95 -17.19 -9.02
N LEU A 607 -13.62 -17.10 -10.32
CA LEU A 607 -14.55 -17.27 -11.43
C LEU A 607 -14.92 -18.74 -11.66
N GLY A 608 -13.98 -19.65 -11.44
CA GLY A 608 -14.08 -21.06 -11.79
C GLY A 608 -15.40 -21.77 -11.43
N PRO A 609 -15.97 -21.62 -10.21
CA PRO A 609 -17.24 -22.24 -9.87
C PRO A 609 -18.44 -21.76 -10.71
N ALA A 610 -18.35 -20.57 -11.33
CA ALA A 610 -19.36 -20.02 -12.22
C ALA A 610 -19.11 -20.35 -13.70
N ALA A 611 -17.88 -20.76 -14.05
CA ALA A 611 -17.46 -21.05 -15.42
C ALA A 611 -16.71 -22.39 -15.45
N PRO A 612 -17.40 -23.53 -15.27
CA PRO A 612 -16.75 -24.82 -15.03
C PRO A 612 -15.96 -25.35 -16.24
N THR A 613 -16.37 -25.00 -17.47
CA THR A 613 -15.66 -25.43 -18.67
C THR A 613 -14.45 -24.53 -18.95
N PRO A 614 -13.32 -25.09 -19.43
CA PRO A 614 -12.14 -24.31 -19.79
C PRO A 614 -12.44 -23.16 -20.77
N ALA A 615 -13.28 -23.43 -21.78
CA ALA A 615 -13.68 -22.45 -22.78
C ALA A 615 -14.51 -21.29 -22.17
N ALA A 616 -15.48 -21.59 -21.30
CA ALA A 616 -16.27 -20.55 -20.63
C ALA A 616 -15.40 -19.71 -19.68
N SER A 617 -14.52 -20.35 -18.90
CA SER A 617 -13.57 -19.68 -18.01
C SER A 617 -12.65 -18.72 -18.79
N LEU A 618 -12.10 -19.16 -19.92
CA LEU A 618 -11.25 -18.35 -20.78
C LEU A 618 -12.00 -17.12 -21.32
N LYS A 619 -13.15 -17.34 -21.95
CA LYS A 619 -13.95 -16.26 -22.54
C LYS A 619 -14.44 -15.25 -21.49
N ALA A 620 -14.80 -15.72 -20.29
CA ALA A 620 -15.23 -14.86 -19.21
C ALA A 620 -14.08 -14.04 -18.60
N MET A 621 -12.88 -14.62 -18.50
CA MET A 621 -11.72 -13.92 -17.94
C MET A 621 -11.05 -12.96 -18.93
N LEU A 622 -11.11 -13.22 -20.24
CA LEU A 622 -10.34 -12.50 -21.25
C LEU A 622 -10.46 -10.96 -21.17
N PRO A 623 -11.66 -10.34 -21.12
CA PRO A 623 -11.76 -8.88 -21.02
C PRO A 623 -11.12 -8.32 -19.76
N THR A 624 -11.33 -8.97 -18.61
CA THR A 624 -10.74 -8.56 -17.34
C THR A 624 -9.23 -8.75 -17.33
N ALA A 625 -8.72 -9.81 -17.99
CA ALA A 625 -7.28 -10.02 -18.13
C ALA A 625 -6.62 -8.93 -18.97
N LEU A 626 -7.25 -8.50 -20.07
CA LEU A 626 -6.78 -7.38 -20.89
C LEU A 626 -6.82 -6.05 -20.12
N LEU A 627 -7.88 -5.80 -19.33
CA LEU A 627 -7.94 -4.62 -18.45
C LEU A 627 -6.83 -4.66 -17.39
N THR A 628 -6.57 -5.83 -16.79
CA THR A 628 -5.52 -6.01 -15.78
C THR A 628 -4.13 -5.78 -16.39
N LEU A 629 -3.91 -6.29 -17.60
CA LEU A 629 -2.70 -6.07 -18.39
C LEU A 629 -2.48 -4.58 -18.67
N LEU A 630 -3.52 -3.87 -19.11
CA LEU A 630 -3.48 -2.42 -19.36
C LEU A 630 -3.07 -1.67 -18.09
N VAL A 631 -3.73 -1.95 -16.96
CA VAL A 631 -3.41 -1.32 -15.67
C VAL A 631 -1.94 -1.54 -15.30
N VAL A 632 -1.45 -2.78 -15.39
CA VAL A 632 -0.05 -3.10 -15.06
C VAL A 632 0.91 -2.37 -16.00
N ASN A 633 0.63 -2.32 -17.30
CA ASN A 633 1.49 -1.61 -18.26
C ASN A 633 1.49 -0.09 -18.05
N VAL A 634 0.39 0.50 -17.58
CA VAL A 634 0.35 1.91 -17.16
C VAL A 634 1.28 2.14 -15.96
N PHE A 635 1.24 1.28 -14.94
CA PHE A 635 2.18 1.36 -13.81
C PHE A 635 3.64 1.12 -14.23
N LEU A 636 3.89 0.12 -15.09
CA LEU A 636 5.25 -0.16 -15.62
C LEU A 636 5.78 1.06 -16.38
N ARG A 637 4.96 1.71 -17.19
CA ARG A 637 5.35 2.94 -17.89
C ARG A 637 5.69 4.04 -16.90
N LEU A 638 4.89 4.23 -15.84
CA LEU A 638 5.15 5.25 -14.83
C LEU A 638 6.44 5.00 -14.04
N TYR A 639 6.78 3.74 -13.75
CA TYR A 639 7.94 3.41 -12.91
C TYR A 639 9.22 3.17 -13.68
N MET A 640 9.11 2.70 -14.92
CA MET A 640 10.27 2.25 -15.69
C MET A 640 10.51 3.07 -16.96
N ALA A 641 9.59 3.93 -17.42
CA ALA A 641 9.73 4.77 -18.62
C ALA A 641 9.40 6.25 -18.39
#